data_AF-A0A928Y431-F1
#
_entry.id   AF-A0A928Y431-F1
#
_cell.length_a   1.000
_cell.length_b   1.000
_cell.length_c   1.000
_cell.angle_alpha   90.00
_cell.angle_beta   90.00
_cell.angle_gamma   90.00
#
_symmetry.space_group_name_H-M   'P 1'
#
loop_
_entity.id
_entity.type
_entity.pdbx_description
1 polymer ?
#
loop_
_entity_poly.entity_id
_entity_poly.type
_entity_poly.pdbx_seq_one_letter_code
_entity_poly.pdbx_strand_id
1 'polypeptide(L)'
;MKTLSTLHLVQFSFWDYETFNLRRGGTAFLGPNGAGKTSLADAVQIALVGAHGNHMHFNAQSVHRDHRSVRDYALGTMRSGEGDQGVLARKRDEALSYITLIFEGESAADVVSAGVCLHSVATDKNHRTLGLYILPGVRLALEDHLGALDDGGKAPLDWPTFEALARRLARQAGRTPTLTAKPETYLNELLHVLQHKGRAIDKDKFLRALAQSLRLKGIQSVNDYLRGYLVDAQPIDKQGTLKHIKTVRSLVLQIEEVKQQIARLTDIDKRFNSVAAQYRTRAVANAVRLLLQVESADQRVSNLLLRERELSGEIDTLAMSIDEGTRRMEAAREEHQRLLAAYNADPASQNPEYARQLRAALQTSVTTCRRAVERLVLEVRDALDSVQSISRTADAASLSEIARLVPKWEALARAGTLPDSDAYGEALAALSAAAGDLASLRQLLEERAALAAQRLASATERAKAAEKGIRLTDSGDVAAAMAMFRSAGIESVTVGSVVTVKDSSWQSAIESFLGRNRHALVVAYGREREAVRLLRTAPSPLFEVTIVQPSHIRDDLKRTYDATTVASLLESSNSIALTYLRRLMGQMRQVDTEEELERHERALTRDGMLSANGGTRRIRLVPSSEWVLGARISSEEREVLRAEVLEATRADGEARNGVRLAIEAANRVTSVLRDVTPERIRVSLEELQEAKRSLDDTPDPTTIDLPSHLVELKRRIDDAKRAADDVERGLRELSEARGTKRGALEETRTNLGKAQGDLTDLQTRYGAAAEDVDYDVEAATTTYDKAREFDSAEGPVAALTYLETEARRANDRIVRSESDAKAEFTAFINEMSINLVEERGDWRKAAAWVRNHVQKLTASTLVEYEQEAKAAREAANQSFRADVAYRMREAIKRVEHDIDDLNRILRACPEFTGGEKYRFVATPALAHKALYELIQSSAFLESGSSPLFEAADDVQKKLVSFLEACETGADKANNPLEDYRLLFNFDLEIRVGDKKVDSLSKRLGVGSNGEHLVPFYVIAGASLANAYRLKSGETHEGAAVMIIDEAFHGFDAQNAYVTAQFLRSLGLQLVMAAPDADVGKLVPILDSYYDLDRFGSDVFTSEVIVKDDARRLLETDMPSRNPQLVEQMAAKFGSPA
;
A
#
# COMPACT_ATOMS: atom_id res chain seq x y z
N MET A 1 52.93 2.51 66.48
CA MET A 1 52.87 2.24 65.02
C MET A 1 53.12 0.77 64.77
N LYS A 2 52.22 0.08 64.06
CA LYS A 2 52.46 -1.29 63.59
C LYS A 2 53.41 -1.30 62.40
N THR A 3 54.35 -2.23 62.38
CA THR A 3 55.29 -2.41 61.28
C THR A 3 55.37 -3.87 60.90
N LEU A 4 55.53 -4.14 59.60
CA LEU A 4 55.86 -5.47 59.11
C LEU A 4 57.25 -5.85 59.64
N SER A 5 57.30 -6.80 60.58
CA SER A 5 58.51 -7.18 61.32
C SER A 5 59.18 -8.42 60.74
N THR A 6 58.38 -9.34 60.18
CA THR A 6 58.87 -10.68 59.83
C THR A 6 58.12 -11.22 58.62
N LEU A 7 58.86 -11.87 57.73
CA LEU A 7 58.38 -12.63 56.58
C LEU A 7 58.85 -14.08 56.73
N HIS A 8 57.93 -15.02 56.89
CA HIS A 8 58.22 -16.45 56.82
C HIS A 8 57.88 -16.98 55.44
N LEU A 9 58.81 -17.73 54.86
CA LEU A 9 58.61 -18.44 53.60
C LEU A 9 58.79 -19.93 53.83
N VAL A 10 57.84 -20.73 53.38
CA VAL A 10 57.93 -22.18 53.32
C VAL A 10 57.68 -22.60 51.88
N GLN A 11 58.59 -23.38 51.30
CA GLN A 11 58.57 -23.88 49.92
C GLN A 11 58.18 -22.81 48.89
N PHE A 12 58.81 -21.63 48.92
CA PHE A 12 58.50 -20.52 48.02
C PHE A 12 59.77 -19.97 47.36
N SER A 13 59.72 -19.77 46.04
CA SER A 13 60.89 -19.52 45.19
C SER A 13 61.96 -20.60 45.44
N PHE A 14 63.20 -20.21 45.69
CA PHE A 14 64.28 -21.14 46.00
C PHE A 14 64.38 -21.49 47.49
N TRP A 15 63.50 -20.97 48.35
CA TRP A 15 63.52 -21.22 49.78
C TRP A 15 62.72 -22.47 50.13
N ASP A 16 63.28 -23.36 50.96
CA ASP A 16 62.57 -24.51 51.51
C ASP A 16 61.83 -24.14 52.78
N TYR A 17 62.50 -23.45 53.70
CA TYR A 17 61.89 -22.73 54.82
C TYR A 17 62.89 -21.68 55.33
N GLU A 18 62.51 -20.40 55.37
CA GLU A 18 63.41 -19.29 55.75
C GLU A 18 62.63 -18.14 56.44
N THR A 19 63.30 -17.42 57.34
CA THR A 19 62.75 -16.25 58.04
C THR A 19 63.53 -14.98 57.68
N PHE A 20 62.83 -13.95 57.20
CA PHE A 20 63.40 -12.62 56.95
C PHE A 20 62.84 -11.60 57.95
N ASN A 21 63.74 -10.91 58.65
CA ASN A 21 63.42 -9.85 59.59
C ASN A 21 63.39 -8.49 58.88
N LEU A 22 62.22 -7.87 58.87
CA LEU A 22 61.96 -6.58 58.24
C LEU A 22 61.96 -5.48 59.31
N ARG A 23 62.69 -4.39 59.05
CA ARG A 23 62.88 -3.30 60.02
C ARG A 23 62.04 -2.08 59.66
N ARG A 24 61.69 -1.29 60.68
CA ARG A 24 60.81 -0.13 60.58
C ARG A 24 61.35 0.96 59.65
N GLY A 25 62.65 1.26 59.72
CA GLY A 25 63.29 2.28 58.89
C GLY A 25 63.56 1.86 57.46
N GLY A 26 63.25 0.61 57.11
CA GLY A 26 63.32 0.07 55.75
C GLY A 26 64.27 -1.11 55.65
N THR A 27 63.89 -2.08 54.82
CA THR A 27 64.72 -3.26 54.53
C THR A 27 64.84 -3.45 53.02
N ALA A 28 66.06 -3.73 52.55
CA ALA A 28 66.31 -4.07 51.14
C ALA A 28 66.78 -5.51 50.94
N PHE A 29 66.39 -6.12 49.83
CA PHE A 29 66.94 -7.36 49.31
C PHE A 29 67.89 -7.02 48.15
N LEU A 30 69.19 -7.26 48.36
CA LEU A 30 70.30 -6.98 47.44
C LEU A 30 70.88 -8.30 46.92
N GLY A 31 71.59 -8.27 45.80
CA GLY A 31 72.15 -9.45 45.13
C GLY A 31 72.31 -9.25 43.60
N PRO A 32 72.86 -10.23 42.86
CA PRO A 32 72.94 -10.21 41.40
C PRO A 32 71.61 -10.62 40.74
N ASN A 33 71.41 -10.27 39.47
CA ASN A 33 70.18 -10.61 38.73
C ASN A 33 69.90 -12.12 38.76
N GLY A 34 68.65 -12.50 39.09
CA GLY A 34 68.25 -13.91 39.23
C GLY A 34 68.48 -14.54 40.61
N ALA A 35 69.01 -13.81 41.59
CA ALA A 35 69.19 -14.29 42.98
C ALA A 35 67.89 -14.42 43.80
N GLY A 36 66.73 -14.00 43.26
CA GLY A 36 65.44 -14.12 43.94
C GLY A 36 64.96 -12.87 44.71
N LYS A 37 65.60 -11.71 44.55
CA LYS A 37 65.20 -10.43 45.16
C LYS A 37 63.73 -10.05 44.90
N THR A 38 63.34 -9.99 43.62
CA THR A 38 61.95 -9.65 43.27
C THR A 38 60.98 -10.73 43.74
N SER A 39 61.40 -11.99 43.83
CA SER A 39 60.57 -13.06 44.40
C SER A 39 60.21 -12.79 45.86
N LEU A 40 61.12 -12.21 46.66
CA LEU A 40 60.85 -11.85 48.05
C LEU A 40 59.89 -10.66 48.16
N ALA A 41 60.05 -9.63 47.33
CA ALA A 41 59.11 -8.51 47.25
C ALA A 41 57.71 -8.96 46.81
N ASP A 42 57.65 -9.84 45.81
CA ASP A 42 56.41 -10.43 45.31
C ASP A 42 55.75 -11.33 46.37
N ALA A 43 56.52 -12.01 47.22
CA ALA A 43 55.96 -12.78 48.34
C ALA A 43 55.18 -11.88 49.31
N VAL A 44 55.76 -10.73 49.68
CA VAL A 44 55.07 -9.73 50.51
C VAL A 44 53.82 -9.21 49.81
N GLN A 45 53.89 -8.94 48.49
CA GLN A 45 52.71 -8.53 47.72
C GLN A 45 51.61 -9.60 47.75
N ILE A 46 51.95 -10.86 47.46
CA ILE A 46 51.00 -11.99 47.41
C ILE A 46 50.25 -12.12 48.74
N ALA A 47 50.96 -12.06 49.87
CA ALA A 47 50.33 -12.13 51.18
C ALA A 47 49.50 -10.88 51.52
N LEU A 48 49.93 -9.67 51.12
CA LEU A 48 49.16 -8.43 51.34
C LEU A 48 47.84 -8.40 50.55
N VAL A 49 47.83 -8.89 49.31
CA VAL A 49 46.61 -8.91 48.47
C VAL A 49 45.81 -10.21 48.58
N GLY A 50 46.27 -11.16 49.41
CA GLY A 50 45.60 -12.45 49.63
C GLY A 50 45.54 -13.33 48.37
N ALA A 51 46.60 -13.32 47.57
CA ALA A 51 46.69 -14.04 46.29
C ALA A 51 45.53 -13.72 45.30
N HIS A 52 44.97 -12.52 45.37
CA HIS A 52 43.84 -12.12 44.51
C HIS A 52 44.25 -11.98 43.04
N GLY A 53 43.77 -12.90 42.17
CA GLY A 53 44.16 -13.01 40.75
C GLY A 53 44.20 -11.70 39.97
N ASN A 54 43.18 -10.85 40.12
CA ASN A 54 43.06 -9.58 39.38
C ASN A 54 43.95 -8.42 39.89
N HIS A 55 44.57 -8.57 41.07
CA HIS A 55 45.31 -7.49 41.75
C HIS A 55 46.78 -7.87 42.05
N MET A 56 47.24 -9.01 41.53
CA MET A 56 48.65 -9.37 41.51
C MET A 56 49.31 -8.79 40.26
N HIS A 57 50.42 -8.10 40.44
CA HIS A 57 51.13 -7.40 39.37
C HIS A 57 52.58 -7.86 39.29
N PHE A 58 52.76 -9.12 38.89
CA PHE A 58 54.09 -9.62 38.54
C PHE A 58 54.57 -8.95 37.26
N ASN A 59 55.88 -8.68 37.16
CA ASN A 59 56.53 -8.07 35.99
C ASN A 59 56.09 -6.63 35.68
N ALA A 60 55.76 -5.85 36.69
CA ALA A 60 55.40 -4.44 36.50
C ALA A 60 56.49 -3.59 35.83
N GLN A 61 57.74 -4.09 35.74
CA GLN A 61 58.91 -3.32 35.30
C GLN A 61 59.79 -3.98 34.20
N SER A 62 59.50 -5.20 33.71
CA SER A 62 60.33 -5.84 32.66
C SER A 62 59.88 -5.51 31.24
N VAL A 63 60.84 -5.24 30.34
CA VAL A 63 60.60 -4.95 28.91
C VAL A 63 60.21 -6.22 28.12
N HIS A 64 60.64 -7.40 28.59
CA HIS A 64 60.31 -8.71 28.03
C HIS A 64 59.10 -9.33 28.76
N ARG A 65 58.18 -9.97 28.02
CA ARG A 65 56.95 -10.59 28.55
C ARG A 65 57.22 -11.99 29.12
N ASP A 66 58.20 -12.12 30.01
CA ASP A 66 58.40 -13.38 30.73
C ASP A 66 57.32 -13.55 31.79
N HIS A 67 56.28 -14.35 31.54
CA HIS A 67 55.17 -14.57 32.48
C HIS A 67 55.64 -15.20 33.81
N ARG A 68 55.86 -14.37 34.85
CA ARG A 68 56.06 -14.82 36.23
C ARG A 68 54.69 -15.10 36.84
N SER A 69 54.55 -16.25 37.50
CA SER A 69 53.31 -16.65 38.16
C SER A 69 53.58 -17.14 39.58
N VAL A 70 52.56 -17.07 40.45
CA VAL A 70 52.62 -17.63 41.81
C VAL A 70 53.01 -19.12 41.79
N ARG A 71 52.53 -19.87 40.78
CA ARG A 71 52.91 -21.28 40.58
C ARG A 71 54.41 -21.42 40.33
N ASP A 72 54.95 -20.61 39.43
CA ASP A 72 56.38 -20.67 39.09
C ASP A 72 57.26 -20.35 40.30
N TYR A 73 56.82 -19.40 41.13
CA TYR A 73 57.46 -19.12 42.41
C TYR A 73 57.35 -20.30 43.39
N ALA A 74 56.17 -20.86 43.64
CA ALA A 74 56.01 -22.00 44.56
C ALA A 74 56.91 -23.20 44.19
N LEU A 75 57.01 -23.52 42.90
CA LEU A 75 57.83 -24.63 42.40
C LEU A 75 59.34 -24.32 42.30
N GLY A 76 59.76 -23.07 42.51
CA GLY A 76 61.14 -22.64 42.37
C GLY A 76 61.66 -22.82 40.95
N THR A 77 60.90 -22.35 39.95
CA THR A 77 61.19 -22.56 38.53
C THR A 77 62.31 -21.63 38.04
N MET A 78 63.33 -22.19 37.37
CA MET A 78 64.37 -21.44 36.65
C MET A 78 64.09 -21.42 35.17
N ARG A 79 64.20 -20.24 34.54
CA ARG A 79 64.00 -20.06 33.10
C ARG A 79 65.19 -19.42 32.42
N SER A 80 65.44 -19.79 31.17
CA SER A 80 66.21 -19.01 30.20
C SER A 80 65.38 -18.86 28.93
N GLY A 81 64.84 -17.67 28.68
CA GLY A 81 64.00 -17.37 27.52
C GLY A 81 62.49 -17.57 27.75
N GLU A 82 61.70 -17.22 26.73
CA GLU A 82 60.23 -17.17 26.78
C GLU A 82 59.55 -18.54 26.59
N GLY A 83 58.49 -18.82 27.36
CA GLY A 83 57.59 -19.98 27.20
C GLY A 83 57.91 -21.22 28.06
N ASP A 84 57.04 -22.23 28.00
CA ASP A 84 57.16 -23.49 28.77
C ASP A 84 58.35 -24.37 28.30
N GLN A 85 58.88 -24.12 27.09
CA GLN A 85 60.09 -24.76 26.56
C GLN A 85 61.39 -24.10 27.06
N GLY A 86 61.31 -22.99 27.81
CA GLY A 86 62.45 -22.26 28.39
C GLY A 86 62.73 -22.59 29.86
N VAL A 87 62.02 -23.55 30.47
CA VAL A 87 62.28 -24.01 31.84
C VAL A 87 63.56 -24.85 31.86
N LEU A 88 64.60 -24.32 32.50
CA LEU A 88 65.89 -25.01 32.66
C LEU A 88 65.82 -26.08 33.73
N ALA A 89 65.19 -25.77 34.87
CA ALA A 89 65.07 -26.64 36.03
C ALA A 89 63.95 -26.16 36.96
N ARG A 90 63.47 -27.04 37.84
CA ARG A 90 62.58 -26.71 38.97
C ARG A 90 63.21 -27.25 40.24
N LYS A 91 63.04 -26.53 41.36
CA LYS A 91 63.53 -27.01 42.67
C LYS A 91 62.63 -28.11 43.23
N ARG A 92 61.32 -28.08 42.91
CA ARG A 92 60.34 -29.08 43.37
C ARG A 92 59.21 -29.28 42.36
N ASP A 93 58.67 -30.50 42.30
CA ASP A 93 57.55 -30.86 41.43
C ASP A 93 56.18 -30.63 42.09
N GLU A 94 56.14 -30.63 43.41
CA GLU A 94 54.97 -30.32 44.22
C GLU A 94 55.40 -29.42 45.38
N ALA A 95 54.60 -28.40 45.66
CA ALA A 95 54.88 -27.43 46.72
C ALA A 95 53.61 -27.15 47.53
N LEU A 96 53.75 -27.20 48.84
CA LEU A 96 52.80 -26.65 49.80
C LEU A 96 53.43 -25.42 50.45
N SER A 97 53.20 -24.27 49.85
CA SER A 97 53.88 -23.03 50.20
C SER A 97 53.10 -22.23 51.24
N TYR A 98 53.80 -21.76 52.28
CA TYR A 98 53.28 -20.76 53.21
C TYR A 98 54.05 -19.46 53.05
N ILE A 99 53.31 -18.35 52.97
CA ILE A 99 53.87 -17.00 53.03
C ILE A 99 53.19 -16.27 54.18
N THR A 100 53.94 -15.93 55.21
CA THR A 100 53.42 -15.36 56.45
C THR A 100 54.07 -14.02 56.73
N LEU A 101 53.24 -12.99 56.87
CA LEU A 101 53.63 -11.65 57.28
C LEU A 101 53.26 -11.45 58.74
N ILE A 102 54.21 -10.98 59.54
CA ILE A 102 53.96 -10.63 60.95
C ILE A 102 54.08 -9.13 61.11
N PHE A 103 53.00 -8.51 61.59
CA PHE A 103 52.95 -7.09 61.90
C PHE A 103 52.98 -6.90 63.41
N GLU A 104 53.91 -6.08 63.90
CA GLU A 104 54.11 -5.79 65.32
C GLU A 104 53.94 -4.31 65.61
N GLY A 105 53.13 -4.00 66.63
CA GLY A 105 52.97 -2.66 67.20
C GLY A 105 53.87 -2.42 68.41
N GLU A 106 53.50 -1.43 69.22
CA GLU A 106 54.32 -0.98 70.36
C GLU A 106 54.25 -1.90 71.59
N SER A 107 53.23 -2.77 71.66
CA SER A 107 53.04 -3.73 72.74
C SER A 107 53.07 -5.16 72.20
N ALA A 108 53.55 -6.12 72.99
CA ALA A 108 53.59 -7.54 72.63
C ALA A 108 52.19 -8.14 72.32
N ALA A 109 51.11 -7.56 72.86
CA ALA A 109 49.74 -7.96 72.54
C ALA A 109 49.23 -7.38 71.20
N ASP A 110 49.96 -6.43 70.62
CA ASP A 110 49.64 -5.75 69.37
C ASP A 110 50.39 -6.38 68.19
N VAL A 111 50.30 -7.71 68.07
CA VAL A 111 50.89 -8.50 66.99
C VAL A 111 49.81 -9.12 66.11
N VAL A 112 50.05 -9.25 64.81
CA VAL A 112 49.13 -9.87 63.86
C VAL A 112 49.95 -10.69 62.88
N SER A 113 49.67 -11.99 62.80
CA SER A 113 50.20 -12.84 61.73
C SER A 113 49.15 -12.96 60.63
N ALA A 114 49.49 -12.64 59.38
CA ALA A 114 48.61 -12.75 58.23
C ALA A 114 49.34 -13.40 57.06
N GLY A 115 48.70 -14.33 56.36
CA GLY A 115 49.38 -15.07 55.30
C GLY A 115 48.47 -15.92 54.44
N VAL A 116 49.11 -16.63 53.53
CA VAL A 116 48.47 -17.52 52.55
C VAL A 116 49.12 -18.89 52.54
N CYS A 117 48.30 -19.92 52.34
CA CYS A 117 48.69 -21.29 52.03
C CYS A 117 48.34 -21.59 50.58
N LEU A 118 49.37 -21.93 49.80
CA LEU A 118 49.29 -22.17 48.37
C LEU A 118 49.71 -23.61 48.08
N HIS A 119 49.02 -24.25 47.15
CA HIS A 119 49.38 -25.56 46.65
C HIS A 119 49.62 -25.50 45.15
N SER A 120 50.77 -25.99 44.71
CA SER A 120 51.17 -25.98 43.30
C SER A 120 51.79 -27.32 42.93
N VAL A 121 51.40 -27.83 41.75
CA VAL A 121 51.93 -29.07 41.17
C VAL A 121 52.47 -28.75 39.77
N ALA A 122 53.57 -29.40 39.40
CA ALA A 122 54.23 -29.27 38.10
C ALA A 122 53.29 -29.55 36.92
N THR A 123 52.30 -30.43 37.06
CA THR A 123 51.32 -30.77 36.02
C THR A 123 50.20 -29.75 35.86
N ASP A 124 49.89 -28.97 36.90
CA ASP A 124 48.78 -28.03 36.88
C ASP A 124 49.16 -26.73 36.19
N LYS A 125 48.21 -26.07 35.51
CA LYS A 125 48.46 -24.77 34.83
C LYS A 125 48.58 -23.60 35.81
N ASN A 126 47.84 -23.64 36.91
CA ASN A 126 47.73 -22.56 37.90
C ASN A 126 47.91 -23.11 39.31
N HIS A 127 48.32 -22.26 40.26
CA HIS A 127 48.32 -22.58 41.68
C HIS A 127 46.89 -22.66 42.24
N ARG A 128 46.71 -23.34 43.37
CA ARG A 128 45.48 -23.37 44.16
C ARG A 128 45.72 -22.69 45.50
N THR A 129 44.87 -21.72 45.86
CA THR A 129 44.90 -21.14 47.21
C THR A 129 44.10 -22.06 48.13
N LEU A 130 44.78 -22.73 49.08
CA LEU A 130 44.12 -23.62 50.03
C LEU A 130 43.46 -22.85 51.16
N GLY A 131 44.09 -21.77 51.61
CA GLY A 131 43.51 -20.90 52.61
C GLY A 131 44.30 -19.63 52.87
N LEU A 132 43.59 -18.62 53.37
CA LEU A 132 44.08 -17.32 53.79
C LEU A 132 43.79 -17.16 55.27
N TYR A 133 44.73 -16.62 56.03
CA TYR A 133 44.61 -16.53 57.48
C TYR A 133 45.08 -15.19 58.04
N ILE A 134 44.37 -14.70 59.06
CA ILE A 134 44.74 -13.54 59.86
C ILE A 134 44.53 -13.94 61.33
N LEU A 135 45.60 -13.85 62.12
CA LEU A 135 45.63 -14.23 63.53
C LEU A 135 46.01 -13.01 64.38
N PRO A 136 45.02 -12.20 64.80
CA PRO A 136 45.26 -11.10 65.72
C PRO A 136 45.73 -11.62 67.08
N GLY A 137 46.74 -10.97 67.67
CA GLY A 137 47.32 -11.34 68.97
C GLY A 137 48.26 -12.56 68.94
N VAL A 138 48.51 -13.16 67.79
CA VAL A 138 49.38 -14.35 67.65
C VAL A 138 50.60 -14.01 66.81
N ARG A 139 51.79 -14.29 67.35
CA ARG A 139 53.07 -14.29 66.62
C ARG A 139 53.41 -15.72 66.21
N LEU A 140 53.24 -16.06 64.93
CA LEU A 140 53.62 -17.37 64.42
C LEU A 140 55.14 -17.51 64.30
N ALA A 141 55.68 -18.64 64.76
CA ALA A 141 57.05 -19.05 64.49
C ALA A 141 57.13 -19.76 63.11
N LEU A 142 58.33 -19.88 62.55
CA LEU A 142 58.53 -20.64 61.30
C LEU A 142 58.14 -22.11 61.52
N GLU A 143 58.46 -22.65 62.70
CA GLU A 143 58.15 -24.00 63.15
C GLU A 143 56.65 -24.32 63.19
N ASP A 144 55.79 -23.31 63.39
CA ASP A 144 54.32 -23.50 63.40
C ASP A 144 53.76 -23.90 62.02
N HIS A 145 54.57 -23.83 60.97
CA HIS A 145 54.23 -24.21 59.59
C HIS A 145 54.83 -25.56 59.19
N LEU A 146 55.64 -26.19 60.05
CA LEU A 146 56.46 -27.37 59.72
C LEU A 146 56.13 -28.56 60.64
N GLY A 147 56.02 -29.75 60.06
CA GLY A 147 55.95 -31.04 60.74
C GLY A 147 57.27 -31.80 60.67
N ALA A 148 57.55 -32.64 61.66
CA ALA A 148 58.71 -33.54 61.65
C ALA A 148 58.49 -34.75 60.74
N LEU A 149 59.52 -35.12 59.99
CA LEU A 149 59.58 -36.36 59.19
C LEU A 149 60.37 -37.43 59.94
N ASP A 150 60.09 -38.71 59.63
CA ASP A 150 60.72 -39.87 60.29
C ASP A 150 62.24 -39.95 60.05
N ASP A 151 62.75 -39.29 59.00
CA ASP A 151 64.17 -39.21 58.63
C ASP A 151 64.92 -38.05 59.31
N GLY A 152 64.26 -37.30 60.20
CA GLY A 152 64.80 -36.11 60.84
C GLY A 152 64.65 -34.83 60.02
N GLY A 153 64.05 -34.89 58.83
CA GLY A 153 63.67 -33.74 58.02
C GLY A 153 62.45 -32.99 58.56
N LYS A 154 62.16 -31.82 57.96
CA LYS A 154 60.93 -31.06 58.20
C LYS A 154 60.15 -30.90 56.89
N ALA A 155 58.84 -31.07 56.93
CA ALA A 155 57.93 -30.84 55.80
C ALA A 155 56.86 -29.81 56.17
N PRO A 156 56.26 -29.08 55.21
CA PRO A 156 55.15 -28.17 55.51
C PRO A 156 53.94 -28.92 56.07
N LEU A 157 53.26 -28.35 57.07
CA LEU A 157 52.00 -28.88 57.58
C LEU A 157 50.90 -28.76 56.51
N ASP A 158 50.05 -29.78 56.38
CA ASP A 158 48.86 -29.70 55.55
C ASP A 158 47.86 -28.66 56.09
N TRP A 159 47.08 -28.07 55.19
CA TRP A 159 46.17 -26.97 55.55
C TRP A 159 45.22 -27.30 56.73
N PRO A 160 44.55 -28.46 56.79
CA PRO A 160 43.68 -28.81 57.92
C PRO A 160 44.40 -28.82 59.28
N THR A 161 45.63 -29.32 59.34
CA THR A 161 46.43 -29.36 60.57
C THR A 161 46.88 -27.97 60.99
N PHE A 162 47.36 -27.17 60.04
CA PHE A 162 47.69 -25.76 60.27
C PHE A 162 46.46 -24.96 60.73
N GLU A 163 45.29 -25.17 60.11
CA GLU A 163 44.05 -24.50 60.47
C GLU A 163 43.64 -24.79 61.93
N ALA A 164 43.76 -26.05 62.36
CA ALA A 164 43.49 -26.45 63.74
C ALA A 164 44.47 -25.81 64.73
N LEU A 165 45.76 -25.76 64.38
CA LEU A 165 46.81 -25.09 65.16
C LEU A 165 46.53 -23.58 65.28
N ALA A 166 46.23 -22.91 64.17
CA ALA A 166 45.94 -21.49 64.13
C ALA A 166 44.71 -21.13 64.99
N ARG A 167 43.65 -21.94 64.95
CA ARG A 167 42.47 -21.78 65.82
C ARG A 167 42.81 -21.93 67.29
N ARG A 168 43.67 -22.89 67.63
CA ARG A 168 44.12 -23.11 69.02
C ARG A 168 44.94 -21.93 69.53
N LEU A 169 45.92 -21.45 68.76
CA LEU A 169 46.76 -20.32 69.14
C LEU A 169 45.95 -19.03 69.30
N ALA A 170 45.01 -18.76 68.38
CA ALA A 170 44.15 -17.58 68.48
C ALA A 170 43.24 -17.61 69.72
N ARG A 171 42.68 -18.79 70.06
CA ARG A 171 41.92 -18.98 71.31
C ARG A 171 42.78 -18.73 72.55
N GLN A 172 44.02 -19.19 72.57
CA GLN A 172 44.96 -18.92 73.67
C GLN A 172 45.28 -17.42 73.81
N ALA A 173 45.33 -16.69 72.69
CA ALA A 173 45.48 -15.23 72.67
C ALA A 173 44.18 -14.46 72.98
N GLY A 174 43.05 -15.15 73.20
CA GLY A 174 41.75 -14.52 73.47
C GLY A 174 41.16 -13.76 72.27
N ARG A 175 41.55 -14.13 71.04
CA ARG A 175 41.13 -13.50 69.78
C ARG A 175 40.48 -14.50 68.84
N THR A 176 39.69 -14.00 67.89
CA THR A 176 39.10 -14.82 66.82
C THR A 176 39.97 -14.73 65.57
N PRO A 177 40.42 -15.86 65.00
CA PRO A 177 41.17 -15.85 63.75
C PRO A 177 40.22 -15.72 62.55
N THR A 178 40.66 -15.02 61.50
CA THR A 178 39.99 -15.03 60.20
C THR A 178 40.65 -16.10 59.34
N LEU A 179 39.89 -17.11 58.94
CA LEU A 179 40.34 -18.21 58.08
C LEU A 179 39.35 -18.33 56.92
N THR A 180 39.80 -18.10 55.68
CA THR A 180 38.92 -18.01 54.51
C THR A 180 39.63 -18.47 53.23
N ALA A 181 38.87 -18.94 52.25
CA ALA A 181 39.36 -19.15 50.89
C ALA A 181 39.04 -17.96 49.96
N LYS A 182 38.31 -16.95 50.44
CA LYS A 182 37.88 -15.78 49.66
C LYS A 182 38.84 -14.60 49.85
N PRO A 183 39.58 -14.18 48.81
CA PRO A 183 40.52 -13.06 48.90
C PRO A 183 39.88 -11.73 49.32
N GLU A 184 38.64 -11.45 48.91
CA GLU A 184 37.95 -10.20 49.29
C GLU A 184 37.67 -10.11 50.78
N THR A 185 37.23 -11.21 51.40
CA THR A 185 37.00 -11.29 52.84
C THR A 185 38.31 -11.13 53.60
N TYR A 186 39.38 -11.80 53.14
CA TYR A 186 40.71 -11.65 53.71
C TYR A 186 41.19 -10.19 53.65
N LEU A 187 41.06 -9.54 52.49
CA LEU A 187 41.56 -8.18 52.31
C LEU A 187 40.81 -7.15 53.14
N ASN A 188 39.48 -7.24 53.22
CA ASN A 188 38.69 -6.35 54.07
C ASN A 188 39.11 -6.49 55.55
N GLU A 189 39.27 -7.73 56.02
CA GLU A 189 39.70 -8.00 57.39
C GLU A 189 41.16 -7.58 57.65
N LEU A 190 42.07 -7.82 56.69
CA LEU A 190 43.46 -7.40 56.79
C LEU A 190 43.56 -5.88 56.90
N LEU A 191 42.91 -5.14 56.00
CA LEU A 191 42.89 -3.68 56.03
C LEU A 191 42.24 -3.16 57.30
N HIS A 192 41.17 -3.80 57.79
CA HIS A 192 40.53 -3.46 59.05
C HIS A 192 41.46 -3.65 60.26
N VAL A 193 42.35 -4.65 60.23
CA VAL A 193 43.32 -4.92 61.30
C VAL A 193 44.57 -4.04 61.19
N LEU A 194 44.95 -3.63 59.98
CA LEU A 194 46.11 -2.77 59.71
C LEU A 194 45.80 -1.26 59.79
N GLN A 195 44.53 -0.85 59.72
CA GLN A 195 44.12 0.56 59.76
C GLN A 195 44.37 1.24 61.11
N HIS A 196 44.44 2.57 61.10
CA HIS A 196 44.41 3.39 62.30
C HIS A 196 43.01 3.46 62.93
N LYS A 197 42.93 3.55 64.27
CA LYS A 197 41.65 3.64 64.99
C LYS A 197 40.81 4.82 64.48
N GLY A 198 39.58 4.54 64.08
CA GLY A 198 38.61 5.55 63.63
C GLY A 198 38.72 5.99 62.16
N ARG A 199 39.60 5.38 61.34
CA ARG A 199 39.69 5.66 59.90
C ARG A 199 39.66 4.36 59.08
N ALA A 200 38.55 4.14 58.38
CA ALA A 200 38.40 2.97 57.51
C ALA A 200 39.20 3.12 56.21
N ILE A 201 40.08 2.17 55.90
CA ILE A 201 40.79 2.13 54.61
C ILE A 201 39.81 1.66 53.53
N ASP A 202 39.75 2.38 52.39
CA ASP A 202 38.97 1.97 51.24
C ASP A 202 39.75 0.92 50.43
N LYS A 203 39.18 -0.29 50.33
CA LYS A 203 39.78 -1.46 49.65
C LYS A 203 40.17 -1.13 48.21
N ASP A 204 39.29 -0.49 47.45
CA ASP A 204 39.50 -0.27 46.02
C ASP A 204 40.51 0.85 45.78
N LYS A 205 40.50 1.90 46.61
CA LYS A 205 41.56 2.93 46.60
C LYS A 205 42.91 2.33 46.99
N PHE A 206 42.96 1.46 48.00
CA PHE A 206 44.18 0.76 48.42
C PHE A 206 44.75 -0.15 47.33
N LEU A 207 43.94 -1.05 46.77
CA LEU A 207 44.39 -1.98 45.72
C LEU A 207 44.89 -1.23 44.49
N ARG A 208 44.20 -0.17 44.07
CA ARG A 208 44.63 0.66 42.94
C ARG A 208 45.94 1.37 43.26
N ALA A 209 46.04 2.06 44.40
CA ALA A 209 47.26 2.76 44.78
C ALA A 209 48.46 1.81 44.92
N LEU A 210 48.28 0.63 45.52
CA LEU A 210 49.32 -0.40 45.63
C LEU A 210 49.74 -0.92 44.25
N ALA A 211 48.78 -1.31 43.41
CA ALA A 211 49.02 -1.80 42.06
C ALA A 211 49.81 -0.82 41.19
N GLN A 212 49.45 0.43 41.32
CA GLN A 212 50.01 1.55 40.60
C GLN A 212 51.39 1.95 41.14
N SER A 213 51.61 1.88 42.46
CA SER A 213 52.92 2.10 43.08
C SER A 213 53.99 1.09 42.65
N LEU A 214 53.60 -0.08 42.16
CA LEU A 214 54.50 -1.09 41.61
C LEU A 214 54.88 -0.82 40.15
N ARG A 215 54.11 0.01 39.43
CA ARG A 215 54.23 0.29 37.98
C ARG A 215 54.83 1.68 37.72
N LEU A 216 56.09 1.87 38.09
CA LEU A 216 56.76 3.18 38.03
C LEU A 216 57.58 3.45 36.74
N LYS A 217 57.57 2.54 35.75
CA LYS A 217 58.28 2.67 34.46
C LYS A 217 57.30 2.69 33.26
N GLY A 218 57.60 3.47 32.21
CA GLY A 218 56.89 3.40 30.92
C GLY A 218 55.66 4.32 30.75
N ILE A 219 55.63 5.48 31.42
CA ILE A 219 54.49 6.40 31.40
C ILE A 219 54.54 7.29 30.14
N GLN A 220 53.58 7.09 29.22
CA GLN A 220 53.51 7.83 27.95
C GLN A 220 52.74 9.15 28.04
N SER A 221 51.77 9.25 28.95
CA SER A 221 50.88 10.42 29.10
C SER A 221 50.69 10.73 30.59
N VAL A 222 51.12 11.92 31.01
CA VAL A 222 50.97 12.39 32.40
C VAL A 222 49.49 12.53 32.75
N ASN A 223 48.66 13.02 31.82
CA ASN A 223 47.22 13.18 32.04
C ASN A 223 46.52 11.83 32.30
N ASP A 224 46.80 10.82 31.48
CA ASP A 224 46.19 9.50 31.65
C ASP A 224 46.69 8.78 32.89
N TYR A 225 47.98 8.94 33.19
CA TYR A 225 48.57 8.44 34.42
C TYR A 225 47.87 9.08 35.63
N LEU A 226 47.85 10.41 35.73
CA LEU A 226 47.22 11.12 36.85
C LEU A 226 45.71 10.83 36.96
N ARG A 227 44.98 10.75 35.85
CA ARG A 227 43.54 10.38 35.83
C ARG A 227 43.26 9.05 36.53
N GLY A 228 44.21 8.11 36.48
CA GLY A 228 44.11 6.82 37.17
C GLY A 228 44.38 6.87 38.69
N TYR A 229 45.09 7.89 39.17
CA TYR A 229 45.56 8.03 40.56
C TYR A 229 44.77 9.06 41.37
N LEU A 230 44.23 10.07 40.70
CA LEU A 230 43.62 11.24 41.35
C LEU A 230 42.14 11.03 41.67
N VAL A 231 41.34 10.40 40.78
CA VAL A 231 39.87 10.36 40.92
C VAL A 231 39.25 9.04 40.45
N ASP A 232 38.24 8.59 41.19
CA ASP A 232 37.48 7.37 40.94
C ASP A 232 36.56 7.45 39.71
N ALA A 233 36.64 6.46 38.81
CA ALA A 233 35.66 6.30 37.75
C ALA A 233 34.33 5.83 38.36
N GLN A 234 33.29 6.67 38.32
CA GLN A 234 31.94 6.27 38.71
C GLN A 234 30.99 6.36 37.51
N PRO A 235 30.20 5.31 37.25
CA PRO A 235 29.27 5.30 36.13
C PRO A 235 28.08 6.22 36.38
N ILE A 236 27.66 6.94 35.35
CA ILE A 236 26.47 7.80 35.37
C ILE A 236 25.30 7.02 34.76
N ASP A 237 24.17 7.01 35.47
CA ASP A 237 22.98 6.32 34.98
C ASP A 237 22.24 7.18 33.95
N LYS A 238 22.15 6.66 32.73
CA LYS A 238 21.63 7.33 31.54
C LYS A 238 20.53 6.53 30.84
N GLN A 239 20.20 5.34 31.36
CA GLN A 239 19.29 4.41 30.69
C GLN A 239 17.85 4.94 30.67
N GLY A 240 17.39 5.53 31.78
CA GLY A 240 16.05 6.12 31.88
C GLY A 240 15.85 7.24 30.87
N THR A 241 16.81 8.17 30.80
CA THR A 241 16.77 9.28 29.85
C THR A 241 16.79 8.82 28.40
N LEU A 242 17.64 7.85 28.05
CA LEU A 242 17.71 7.30 26.69
C LEU A 242 16.40 6.65 26.24
N LYS A 243 15.73 5.94 27.14
CA LYS A 243 14.42 5.34 26.85
C LYS A 243 13.39 6.40 26.47
N HIS A 244 13.32 7.50 27.22
CA HIS A 244 12.39 8.60 26.92
C HIS A 244 12.74 9.33 25.62
N ILE A 245 14.03 9.56 25.31
CA ILE A 245 14.46 10.15 24.03
C ILE A 245 13.99 9.30 22.84
N LYS A 246 14.12 7.97 22.93
CA LYS A 246 13.63 7.06 21.88
C LYS A 246 12.12 7.16 21.68
N THR A 247 11.35 7.15 22.78
CA THR A 247 9.89 7.29 22.72
C THR A 247 9.48 8.60 22.05
N VAL A 248 10.17 9.70 22.36
CA VAL A 248 9.92 10.98 21.67
C VAL A 248 10.21 10.88 20.16
N ARG A 249 11.33 10.28 19.76
CA ARG A 249 11.66 10.11 18.33
C ARG A 249 10.67 9.22 17.59
N SER A 250 10.27 8.09 18.17
CA SER A 250 9.28 7.21 17.55
C SER A 250 7.95 7.92 17.37
N LEU A 251 7.50 8.68 18.38
CA LEU A 251 6.26 9.46 18.30
C LEU A 251 6.34 10.58 17.25
N VAL A 252 7.49 11.26 17.13
CA VAL A 252 7.68 12.29 16.08
C VAL A 252 7.60 11.67 14.68
N LEU A 253 8.24 10.52 14.45
CA LEU A 253 8.14 9.80 13.17
C LEU A 253 6.70 9.37 12.88
N GLN A 254 5.99 8.84 13.88
CA GLN A 254 4.57 8.46 13.75
C GLN A 254 3.68 9.68 13.46
N ILE A 255 3.91 10.83 14.09
CA ILE A 255 3.19 12.08 13.81
C ILE A 255 3.41 12.51 12.36
N GLU A 256 4.65 12.45 11.88
CA GLU A 256 5.00 12.85 10.51
C GLU A 256 4.40 11.90 9.48
N GLU A 257 4.42 10.60 9.74
CA GLU A 257 3.75 9.58 8.94
C GLU A 257 2.23 9.81 8.88
N VAL A 258 1.58 10.06 10.02
CA VAL A 258 0.14 10.37 10.07
C VAL A 258 -0.17 11.68 9.33
N LYS A 259 0.68 12.71 9.42
CA LYS A 259 0.52 13.96 8.66
C LYS A 259 0.63 13.74 7.15
N GLN A 260 1.58 12.92 6.70
CA GLN A 260 1.70 12.54 5.28
C GLN A 260 0.48 11.74 4.80
N GLN A 261 -0.03 10.82 5.62
CA GLN A 261 -1.25 10.07 5.33
C GLN A 261 -2.46 11.01 5.18
N ILE A 262 -2.65 11.95 6.12
CA ILE A 262 -3.72 12.96 6.05
C ILE A 262 -3.60 13.79 4.77
N ALA A 263 -2.40 14.28 4.43
CA ALA A 263 -2.19 15.08 3.22
C ALA A 263 -2.57 14.31 1.95
N ARG A 264 -2.09 13.07 1.83
CA ARG A 264 -2.39 12.22 0.67
C ARG A 264 -3.88 11.86 0.57
N LEU A 265 -4.52 11.52 1.69
CA LEU A 265 -5.96 11.25 1.72
C LEU A 265 -6.79 12.50 1.41
N THR A 266 -6.35 13.68 1.81
CA THR A 266 -6.99 14.95 1.46
C THR A 266 -6.93 15.21 -0.04
N ASP A 267 -5.82 14.89 -0.70
CA ASP A 267 -5.72 14.99 -2.16
C ASP A 267 -6.58 13.94 -2.88
N ILE A 268 -6.69 12.73 -2.34
CA ILE A 268 -7.63 11.71 -2.82
C ILE A 268 -9.08 12.21 -2.68
N ASP A 269 -9.44 12.84 -1.55
CA ASP A 269 -10.77 13.43 -1.34
C ASP A 269 -11.08 14.53 -2.36
N LYS A 270 -10.13 15.42 -2.66
CA LYS A 270 -10.28 16.43 -3.74
C LYS A 270 -10.58 15.79 -5.09
N ARG A 271 -9.90 14.67 -5.42
CA ARG A 271 -10.16 13.94 -6.66
C ARG A 271 -11.56 13.32 -6.67
N PHE A 272 -12.01 12.71 -5.57
CA PHE A 272 -13.38 12.21 -5.46
C PHE A 272 -14.44 13.32 -5.51
N ASN A 273 -14.17 14.50 -4.95
CA ASN A 273 -15.05 15.66 -5.07
C ASN A 273 -15.16 16.15 -6.53
N SER A 274 -14.07 16.08 -7.30
CA SER A 274 -14.09 16.35 -8.75
C SER A 274 -14.95 15.32 -9.50
N VAL A 275 -14.83 14.03 -9.17
CA VAL A 275 -15.69 12.96 -9.71
C VAL A 275 -17.16 13.26 -9.40
N ALA A 276 -17.49 13.57 -8.14
CA ALA A 276 -18.84 13.93 -7.71
C ALA A 276 -19.40 15.14 -8.46
N ALA A 277 -18.57 16.13 -8.77
CA ALA A 277 -18.97 17.28 -9.58
C ALA A 277 -19.31 16.88 -11.02
N GLN A 278 -18.54 15.99 -11.66
CA GLN A 278 -18.85 15.53 -13.01
C GLN A 278 -20.14 14.68 -13.06
N TYR A 279 -20.36 13.82 -12.06
CA TYR A 279 -21.62 13.07 -11.91
C TYR A 279 -22.82 14.01 -11.78
N ARG A 280 -22.71 15.06 -10.96
CA ARG A 280 -23.71 16.13 -10.85
C ARG A 280 -23.97 16.84 -12.18
N THR A 281 -22.93 17.29 -12.88
CA THR A 281 -23.08 17.93 -14.20
C THR A 281 -23.82 17.04 -15.19
N ARG A 282 -23.50 15.73 -15.23
CA ARG A 282 -24.17 14.77 -16.12
C ARG A 282 -25.65 14.58 -15.76
N ALA A 283 -25.95 14.35 -14.47
CA ALA A 283 -27.33 14.14 -14.01
C ALA A 283 -28.19 15.38 -14.30
N VAL A 284 -27.66 16.56 -13.98
CA VAL A 284 -28.29 17.85 -14.25
C VAL A 284 -28.51 18.08 -15.74
N ALA A 285 -27.48 17.92 -16.58
CA ALA A 285 -27.62 18.14 -18.03
C ALA A 285 -28.66 17.20 -18.65
N ASN A 286 -28.72 15.93 -18.21
CA ASN A 286 -29.74 14.98 -18.66
C ASN A 286 -31.16 15.36 -18.21
N ALA A 287 -31.32 15.76 -16.95
CA ALA A 287 -32.62 16.17 -16.41
C ALA A 287 -33.13 17.45 -17.10
N VAL A 288 -32.27 18.46 -17.28
CA VAL A 288 -32.61 19.70 -18.01
C VAL A 288 -32.94 19.41 -19.47
N ARG A 289 -32.24 18.48 -20.12
CA ARG A 289 -32.55 18.05 -21.50
C ARG A 289 -33.95 17.43 -21.58
N LEU A 290 -34.28 16.55 -20.64
CA LEU A 290 -35.61 15.94 -20.57
C LEU A 290 -36.69 16.97 -20.26
N LEU A 291 -36.42 17.96 -19.40
CA LEU A 291 -37.34 19.06 -19.12
C LEU A 291 -37.70 19.84 -20.40
N LEU A 292 -36.70 20.24 -21.21
CA LEU A 292 -36.96 20.92 -22.48
C LEU A 292 -37.72 20.04 -23.48
N GLN A 293 -37.47 18.73 -23.48
CA GLN A 293 -38.23 17.78 -24.31
C GLN A 293 -39.68 17.67 -23.83
N VAL A 294 -39.94 17.69 -22.51
CA VAL A 294 -41.29 17.74 -21.95
C VAL A 294 -42.00 19.03 -22.36
N GLU A 295 -41.35 20.18 -22.23
CA GLU A 295 -41.93 21.48 -22.62
C GLU A 295 -42.30 21.52 -24.12
N SER A 296 -41.42 21.05 -25.00
CA SER A 296 -41.68 21.00 -26.44
C SER A 296 -42.78 19.99 -26.82
N ALA A 297 -42.84 18.83 -26.15
CA ALA A 297 -43.90 17.85 -26.33
C ALA A 297 -45.25 18.38 -25.84
N ASP A 298 -45.28 19.09 -24.72
CA ASP A 298 -46.49 19.71 -24.15
C ASP A 298 -47.04 20.81 -25.06
N GLN A 299 -46.17 21.65 -25.64
CA GLN A 299 -46.56 22.62 -26.68
C GLN A 299 -47.16 21.92 -27.90
N ARG A 300 -46.57 20.80 -28.34
CA ARG A 300 -47.10 20.03 -29.48
C ARG A 300 -48.48 19.45 -29.18
N VAL A 301 -48.70 18.90 -27.98
CA VAL A 301 -50.01 18.41 -27.53
C VAL A 301 -51.02 19.56 -27.49
N SER A 302 -50.65 20.71 -26.95
CA SER A 302 -51.49 21.91 -26.89
C SER A 302 -51.93 22.39 -28.27
N ASN A 303 -51.01 22.44 -29.24
CA ASN A 303 -51.31 22.83 -30.62
C ASN A 303 -52.27 21.85 -31.31
N LEU A 304 -52.09 20.53 -31.08
CA LEU A 304 -52.98 19.50 -31.63
C LEU A 304 -54.38 19.53 -31.00
N LEU A 305 -54.48 19.80 -29.68
CA LEU A 305 -55.75 19.99 -28.99
C LEU A 305 -56.52 21.21 -29.54
N LEU A 306 -55.80 22.31 -29.80
CA LEU A 306 -56.40 23.52 -30.37
C LEU A 306 -56.91 23.23 -31.80
N ARG A 307 -56.11 22.53 -32.60
CA ARG A 307 -56.51 22.10 -33.95
C ARG A 307 -57.69 21.13 -33.96
N GLU A 308 -57.77 20.22 -32.99
CA GLU A 308 -58.91 19.32 -32.83
C GLU A 308 -60.20 20.12 -32.57
N ARG A 309 -60.14 21.10 -31.65
CA ARG A 309 -61.29 21.97 -31.33
C ARG A 309 -61.75 22.78 -32.54
N GLU A 310 -60.81 23.38 -33.29
CA GLU A 310 -61.12 24.10 -34.53
C GLU A 310 -61.85 23.21 -35.53
N LEU A 311 -61.28 22.04 -35.85
CA LEU A 311 -61.88 21.11 -36.81
C LEU A 311 -63.24 20.59 -36.34
N SER A 312 -63.40 20.33 -35.05
CA SER A 312 -64.70 19.94 -34.48
C SER A 312 -65.74 21.05 -34.66
N GLY A 313 -65.37 22.31 -34.36
CA GLY A 313 -66.26 23.46 -34.55
C GLY A 313 -66.65 23.67 -36.02
N GLU A 314 -65.69 23.55 -36.94
CA GLU A 314 -65.97 23.61 -38.39
C GLU A 314 -66.94 22.49 -38.82
N ILE A 315 -66.76 21.26 -38.32
CA ILE A 315 -67.67 20.13 -38.61
C ILE A 315 -69.08 20.40 -38.09
N ASP A 316 -69.23 20.96 -36.90
CA ASP A 316 -70.53 21.29 -36.32
C ASP A 316 -71.24 22.39 -37.12
N THR A 317 -70.53 23.44 -37.55
CA THR A 317 -71.11 24.49 -38.42
C THR A 317 -71.54 23.95 -39.78
N LEU A 318 -70.75 23.04 -40.38
CA LEU A 318 -71.13 22.34 -41.61
C LEU A 318 -72.33 21.42 -41.39
N ALA A 319 -72.44 20.75 -40.23
CA ALA A 319 -73.59 19.92 -39.90
C ALA A 319 -74.87 20.75 -39.78
N MET A 320 -74.84 21.91 -39.12
CA MET A 320 -75.97 22.84 -39.05
C MET A 320 -76.38 23.35 -40.45
N SER A 321 -75.40 23.66 -41.30
CA SER A 321 -75.64 24.14 -42.68
C SER A 321 -76.24 23.03 -43.55
N ILE A 322 -75.81 21.78 -43.38
CA ILE A 322 -76.41 20.61 -44.03
C ILE A 322 -77.86 20.45 -43.57
N ASP A 323 -78.15 20.48 -42.27
CA ASP A 323 -79.52 20.36 -41.74
C ASP A 323 -80.46 21.47 -42.25
N GLU A 324 -79.97 22.70 -42.37
CA GLU A 324 -80.73 23.79 -42.98
C GLU A 324 -80.94 23.57 -44.48
N GLY A 325 -79.89 23.13 -45.19
CA GLY A 325 -79.96 22.76 -46.60
C GLY A 325 -80.96 21.62 -46.85
N THR A 326 -80.99 20.61 -46.00
CA THR A 326 -81.92 19.47 -46.08
C THR A 326 -83.37 19.92 -45.89
N ARG A 327 -83.64 20.81 -44.94
CA ARG A 327 -84.98 21.40 -44.78
C ARG A 327 -85.41 22.23 -45.99
N ARG A 328 -84.50 23.01 -46.58
CA ARG A 328 -84.77 23.76 -47.83
C ARG A 328 -85.03 22.82 -49.01
N MET A 329 -84.28 21.72 -49.09
CA MET A 329 -84.46 20.66 -50.08
C MET A 329 -85.84 20.02 -49.97
N GLU A 330 -86.25 19.64 -48.75
CA GLU A 330 -87.56 19.05 -48.48
C GLU A 330 -88.68 20.00 -48.89
N ALA A 331 -88.61 21.27 -48.50
CA ALA A 331 -89.60 22.28 -48.89
C ALA A 331 -89.66 22.49 -50.42
N ALA A 332 -88.51 22.54 -51.11
CA ALA A 332 -88.46 22.66 -52.57
C ALA A 332 -89.04 21.42 -53.27
N ARG A 333 -88.78 20.21 -52.74
CA ARG A 333 -89.35 18.95 -53.24
C ARG A 333 -90.86 18.86 -53.01
N GLU A 334 -91.35 19.29 -51.86
CA GLU A 334 -92.78 19.36 -51.56
C GLU A 334 -93.51 20.32 -52.50
N GLU A 335 -92.96 21.51 -52.76
CA GLU A 335 -93.54 22.46 -53.71
C GLU A 335 -93.51 21.90 -55.14
N HIS A 336 -92.42 21.26 -55.55
CA HIS A 336 -92.35 20.58 -56.85
C HIS A 336 -93.41 19.47 -56.97
N GLN A 337 -93.58 18.63 -55.94
CA GLN A 337 -94.60 17.58 -55.90
C GLN A 337 -96.03 18.15 -55.91
N ARG A 338 -96.28 19.25 -55.20
CA ARG A 338 -97.58 19.94 -55.18
C ARG A 338 -97.94 20.48 -56.56
N LEU A 339 -97.00 21.15 -57.24
CA LEU A 339 -97.20 21.68 -58.58
C LEU A 339 -97.38 20.57 -59.62
N LEU A 340 -96.61 19.48 -59.51
CA LEU A 340 -96.78 18.28 -60.33
C LEU A 340 -98.16 17.63 -60.14
N ALA A 341 -98.61 17.49 -58.88
CA ALA A 341 -99.93 16.94 -58.58
C ALA A 341 -101.06 17.80 -59.16
N ALA A 342 -100.93 19.13 -59.10
CA ALA A 342 -101.88 20.06 -59.70
C ALA A 342 -101.90 19.98 -61.24
N TYR A 343 -100.74 19.77 -61.88
CA TYR A 343 -100.65 19.58 -63.33
C TYR A 343 -101.28 18.26 -63.79
N ASN A 344 -101.06 17.17 -63.05
CA ASN A 344 -101.61 15.84 -63.36
C ASN A 344 -103.12 15.71 -63.11
N ALA A 345 -103.71 16.60 -62.29
CA ALA A 345 -105.14 16.59 -61.98
C ALA A 345 -106.01 17.30 -63.05
N ASP A 346 -105.42 18.03 -64.00
CA ASP A 346 -106.13 18.76 -65.05
C ASP A 346 -106.53 17.82 -66.22
N PRO A 347 -107.82 17.67 -66.57
CA PRO A 347 -108.26 16.82 -67.68
C PRO A 347 -107.65 17.19 -69.05
N ALA A 348 -107.26 18.45 -69.25
CA ALA A 348 -106.62 18.92 -70.48
C ALA A 348 -105.13 18.56 -70.58
N SER A 349 -104.48 18.16 -69.48
CA SER A 349 -103.10 17.64 -69.50
C SER A 349 -103.04 16.18 -69.99
N GLN A 350 -104.11 15.40 -69.80
CA GLN A 350 -104.08 13.95 -69.98
C GLN A 350 -103.89 13.49 -71.44
N ASN A 351 -104.38 14.22 -72.44
CA ASN A 351 -104.24 13.85 -73.85
C ASN A 351 -102.77 13.89 -74.36
N PRO A 352 -102.00 14.98 -74.17
CA PRO A 352 -100.57 15.02 -74.52
C PRO A 352 -99.68 14.31 -73.49
N GLU A 353 -100.08 14.21 -72.21
CA GLU A 353 -99.33 13.44 -71.22
C GLU A 353 -99.40 11.94 -71.44
N TYR A 354 -100.55 11.37 -71.85
CA TYR A 354 -100.65 9.94 -72.17
C TYR A 354 -99.75 9.57 -73.36
N ALA A 355 -99.74 10.39 -74.41
CA ALA A 355 -98.84 10.23 -75.55
C ALA A 355 -97.35 10.43 -75.16
N ARG A 356 -97.03 11.37 -74.27
CA ARG A 356 -95.67 11.50 -73.69
C ARG A 356 -95.29 10.32 -72.81
N GLN A 357 -96.18 9.83 -71.95
CA GLN A 357 -95.92 8.72 -71.03
C GLN A 357 -95.71 7.43 -71.81
N LEU A 358 -96.51 7.16 -72.85
CA LEU A 358 -96.33 6.01 -73.73
C LEU A 358 -94.99 6.09 -74.48
N ARG A 359 -94.66 7.25 -75.07
CA ARG A 359 -93.38 7.46 -75.78
C ARG A 359 -92.18 7.45 -74.82
N ALA A 360 -92.32 7.98 -73.61
CA ALA A 360 -91.29 7.98 -72.57
C ALA A 360 -91.07 6.58 -71.98
N ALA A 361 -92.13 5.78 -71.82
CA ALA A 361 -92.03 4.38 -71.42
C ALA A 361 -91.32 3.56 -72.50
N LEU A 362 -91.65 3.78 -73.78
CA LEU A 362 -90.98 3.14 -74.92
C LEU A 362 -89.52 3.62 -75.08
N GLN A 363 -89.23 4.91 -74.87
CA GLN A 363 -87.85 5.44 -74.82
C GLN A 363 -87.07 4.84 -73.65
N THR A 364 -87.68 4.72 -72.48
CA THR A 364 -87.07 4.09 -71.32
C THR A 364 -86.76 2.63 -71.64
N SER A 365 -87.68 1.90 -72.29
CA SER A 365 -87.44 0.55 -72.77
C SER A 365 -86.26 0.46 -73.74
N VAL A 366 -86.17 1.35 -74.74
CA VAL A 366 -85.04 1.42 -75.67
C VAL A 366 -83.73 1.70 -74.93
N THR A 367 -83.71 2.65 -73.99
CA THR A 367 -82.51 2.95 -73.22
C THR A 367 -82.09 1.82 -72.30
N THR A 368 -83.05 1.08 -71.72
CA THR A 368 -82.80 -0.09 -70.87
C THR A 368 -82.22 -1.24 -71.69
N CYS A 369 -82.83 -1.59 -72.83
CA CYS A 369 -82.30 -2.62 -73.73
C CYS A 369 -80.93 -2.21 -74.30
N ARG A 370 -80.71 -0.92 -74.60
CA ARG A 370 -79.41 -0.42 -75.07
C ARG A 370 -78.34 -0.52 -73.99
N ARG A 371 -78.66 -0.10 -72.75
CA ARG A 371 -77.76 -0.23 -71.59
C ARG A 371 -77.45 -1.68 -71.29
N ALA A 372 -78.39 -2.61 -71.50
CA ALA A 372 -78.14 -4.03 -71.34
C ALA A 372 -77.06 -4.52 -72.32
N VAL A 373 -77.10 -4.09 -73.58
CA VAL A 373 -76.06 -4.42 -74.56
C VAL A 373 -74.74 -3.68 -74.26
N GLU A 374 -74.76 -2.39 -73.93
CA GLU A 374 -73.55 -1.62 -73.55
C GLU A 374 -72.87 -2.19 -72.30
N ARG A 375 -73.65 -2.75 -71.36
CA ARG A 375 -73.13 -3.46 -70.19
C ARG A 375 -72.39 -4.73 -70.60
N LEU A 376 -72.91 -5.51 -71.55
CA LEU A 376 -72.20 -6.67 -72.09
C LEU A 376 -70.89 -6.26 -72.78
N VAL A 377 -70.87 -5.10 -73.47
CA VAL A 377 -69.62 -4.55 -74.07
C VAL A 377 -68.58 -4.23 -73.00
N LEU A 378 -68.99 -3.57 -71.91
CA LEU A 378 -68.12 -3.19 -70.81
C LEU A 378 -67.60 -4.42 -70.06
N GLU A 379 -68.46 -5.41 -69.78
CA GLU A 379 -68.07 -6.66 -69.11
C GLU A 379 -66.95 -7.39 -69.90
N VAL A 380 -67.08 -7.50 -71.23
CA VAL A 380 -66.04 -8.12 -72.08
C VAL A 380 -64.76 -7.27 -72.14
N ARG A 381 -64.88 -5.94 -72.27
CA ARG A 381 -63.74 -5.02 -72.28
C ARG A 381 -62.94 -5.09 -70.97
N ASP A 382 -63.63 -5.05 -69.83
CA ASP A 382 -62.99 -5.07 -68.52
C ASP A 382 -62.28 -6.39 -68.24
N ALA A 383 -62.82 -7.52 -68.73
CA ALA A 383 -62.11 -8.80 -68.67
C ALA A 383 -60.85 -8.80 -69.55
N LEU A 384 -60.91 -8.28 -70.78
CA LEU A 384 -59.74 -8.18 -71.67
C LEU A 384 -58.64 -7.27 -71.10
N ASP A 385 -59.00 -6.11 -70.54
CA ASP A 385 -58.05 -5.16 -69.93
C ASP A 385 -57.41 -5.74 -68.66
N SER A 386 -58.18 -6.48 -67.85
CA SER A 386 -57.66 -7.15 -66.65
C SER A 386 -56.58 -8.18 -66.99
N VAL A 387 -56.76 -8.92 -68.08
CA VAL A 387 -55.75 -9.89 -68.55
C VAL A 387 -54.54 -9.19 -69.17
N GLN A 388 -54.72 -8.08 -69.88
CA GLN A 388 -53.61 -7.29 -70.41
C GLN A 388 -52.77 -6.62 -69.30
N SER A 389 -53.41 -6.21 -68.21
CA SER A 389 -52.73 -5.56 -67.08
C SER A 389 -51.69 -6.50 -66.43
N ILE A 390 -52.01 -7.79 -66.31
CA ILE A 390 -51.10 -8.77 -65.74
C ILE A 390 -50.06 -9.27 -66.74
N SER A 391 -50.38 -9.35 -68.02
CA SER A 391 -49.41 -9.76 -69.05
C SER A 391 -48.20 -8.81 -69.10
N ARG A 392 -48.38 -7.52 -68.80
CA ARG A 392 -47.30 -6.52 -68.67
C ARG A 392 -46.39 -6.74 -67.46
N THR A 393 -46.89 -7.39 -66.41
CA THR A 393 -46.13 -7.61 -65.17
C THR A 393 -45.40 -8.95 -65.13
N ALA A 394 -45.79 -9.93 -65.95
CA ALA A 394 -45.29 -11.30 -65.87
C ALA A 394 -44.55 -11.80 -67.11
N ASP A 395 -44.33 -10.95 -68.13
CA ASP A 395 -43.67 -11.30 -69.41
C ASP A 395 -44.25 -12.57 -70.06
N ALA A 396 -45.57 -12.74 -69.95
CA ALA A 396 -46.27 -13.91 -70.46
C ALA A 396 -46.60 -13.74 -71.95
N ALA A 397 -45.74 -14.29 -72.83
CA ALA A 397 -45.92 -14.27 -74.28
C ALA A 397 -47.22 -14.96 -74.77
N SER A 398 -47.81 -15.84 -73.94
CA SER A 398 -49.02 -16.61 -74.27
C SER A 398 -50.31 -15.78 -74.31
N LEU A 399 -50.30 -14.53 -73.83
CA LEU A 399 -51.49 -13.64 -73.77
C LEU A 399 -51.51 -12.57 -74.88
N SER A 400 -50.71 -12.72 -75.94
CA SER A 400 -50.54 -11.71 -77.01
C SER A 400 -51.81 -11.46 -77.85
N GLU A 401 -52.68 -12.47 -78.00
CA GLU A 401 -53.96 -12.37 -78.72
C GLU A 401 -54.90 -11.33 -78.07
N ILE A 402 -54.91 -11.25 -76.74
CA ILE A 402 -55.74 -10.30 -75.96
C ILE A 402 -55.27 -8.86 -76.18
N ALA A 403 -53.97 -8.63 -76.32
CA ALA A 403 -53.42 -7.30 -76.55
C ALA A 403 -53.89 -6.68 -77.88
N ARG A 404 -54.23 -7.50 -78.89
CA ARG A 404 -54.85 -7.05 -80.14
C ARG A 404 -56.33 -6.66 -79.96
N LEU A 405 -57.06 -7.37 -79.08
CA LEU A 405 -58.49 -7.19 -78.89
C LEU A 405 -58.83 -6.01 -77.97
N VAL A 406 -57.99 -5.69 -76.98
CA VAL A 406 -58.23 -4.57 -76.05
C VAL A 406 -58.54 -3.26 -76.79
N PRO A 407 -57.70 -2.72 -77.69
CA PRO A 407 -57.97 -1.43 -78.34
C PRO A 407 -59.24 -1.45 -79.22
N LYS A 408 -59.59 -2.60 -79.81
CA LYS A 408 -60.82 -2.78 -80.58
C LYS A 408 -62.06 -2.63 -79.68
N TRP A 409 -62.05 -3.27 -78.52
CA TRP A 409 -63.16 -3.21 -77.55
C TRP A 409 -63.22 -1.89 -76.78
N GLU A 410 -62.07 -1.25 -76.54
CA GLU A 410 -62.04 0.11 -76.00
C GLU A 410 -62.62 1.15 -76.98
N ALA A 411 -62.33 1.02 -78.28
CA ALA A 411 -62.90 1.90 -79.29
C ALA A 411 -64.42 1.71 -79.40
N LEU A 412 -64.91 0.47 -79.35
CA LEU A 412 -66.35 0.15 -79.36
C LEU A 412 -67.06 0.72 -78.13
N ALA A 413 -66.48 0.54 -76.93
CA ALA A 413 -67.03 1.10 -75.69
C ALA A 413 -67.05 2.64 -75.70
N ARG A 414 -66.00 3.29 -76.22
CA ARG A 414 -65.92 4.76 -76.31
C ARG A 414 -66.85 5.36 -77.36
N ALA A 415 -67.00 4.71 -78.51
CA ALA A 415 -67.86 5.18 -79.58
C ALA A 415 -69.35 4.94 -79.31
N GLY A 416 -69.69 4.10 -78.33
CA GLY A 416 -71.07 3.68 -78.06
C GLY A 416 -71.66 2.86 -79.21
N THR A 417 -70.80 2.28 -80.05
CA THR A 417 -71.19 1.48 -81.21
C THR A 417 -71.43 0.05 -80.76
N LEU A 418 -72.61 -0.48 -81.06
CA LEU A 418 -73.00 -1.84 -80.67
C LEU A 418 -72.24 -2.85 -81.54
N PRO A 419 -71.50 -3.81 -80.95
CA PRO A 419 -70.81 -4.85 -81.71
C PRO A 419 -71.80 -5.88 -82.26
N ASP A 420 -71.48 -6.44 -83.42
CA ASP A 420 -72.20 -7.59 -83.97
C ASP A 420 -71.83 -8.88 -83.24
N SER A 421 -72.68 -9.92 -83.38
CA SER A 421 -72.51 -11.21 -82.70
C SER A 421 -71.14 -11.86 -82.94
N ASP A 422 -70.54 -11.68 -84.11
CA ASP A 422 -69.23 -12.25 -84.46
C ASP A 422 -68.08 -11.62 -83.65
N ALA A 423 -68.19 -10.32 -83.33
CA ALA A 423 -67.18 -9.62 -82.54
C ALA A 423 -67.16 -10.15 -81.10
N TYR A 424 -68.33 -10.42 -80.50
CA TYR A 424 -68.44 -11.08 -79.20
C TYR A 424 -67.86 -12.50 -79.22
N GLY A 425 -68.10 -13.26 -80.29
CA GLY A 425 -67.52 -14.59 -80.47
C GLY A 425 -65.99 -14.59 -80.46
N GLU A 426 -65.36 -13.64 -81.17
CA GLU A 426 -63.90 -13.47 -81.21
C GLU A 426 -63.32 -13.19 -79.80
N ALA A 427 -63.97 -12.33 -79.02
CA ALA A 427 -63.50 -11.96 -77.68
C ALA A 427 -63.69 -13.06 -76.64
N LEU A 428 -64.82 -13.75 -76.64
CA LEU A 428 -65.09 -14.85 -75.71
C LEU A 428 -64.15 -16.03 -75.96
N ALA A 429 -63.80 -16.32 -77.22
CA ALA A 429 -62.81 -17.34 -77.57
C ALA A 429 -61.42 -17.02 -77.00
N ALA A 430 -60.97 -15.77 -77.14
CA ALA A 430 -59.68 -15.31 -76.61
C ALA A 430 -59.62 -15.32 -75.07
N LEU A 431 -60.71 -14.91 -74.41
CA LEU A 431 -60.82 -14.94 -72.95
C LEU A 431 -60.84 -16.39 -72.41
N SER A 432 -61.49 -17.31 -73.13
CA SER A 432 -61.51 -18.74 -72.80
C SER A 432 -60.12 -19.37 -72.86
N ALA A 433 -59.34 -19.05 -73.90
CA ALA A 433 -57.95 -19.51 -74.01
C ALA A 433 -57.07 -18.97 -72.87
N ALA A 434 -57.22 -17.71 -72.49
CA ALA A 434 -56.45 -17.09 -71.42
C ALA A 434 -56.80 -17.58 -70.01
N ALA A 435 -58.00 -18.13 -69.79
CA ALA A 435 -58.42 -18.64 -68.48
C ALA A 435 -57.50 -19.75 -67.96
N GLY A 436 -57.02 -20.64 -68.85
CA GLY A 436 -56.09 -21.72 -68.49
C GLY A 436 -54.70 -21.20 -68.11
N ASP A 437 -54.18 -20.22 -68.84
CA ASP A 437 -52.86 -19.63 -68.60
C ASP A 437 -52.81 -18.81 -67.30
N LEU A 438 -53.90 -18.11 -66.96
CA LEU A 438 -54.02 -17.32 -65.74
C LEU A 438 -53.93 -18.18 -64.47
N ALA A 439 -54.46 -19.40 -64.49
CA ALA A 439 -54.37 -20.32 -63.36
C ALA A 439 -52.92 -20.75 -63.08
N SER A 440 -52.17 -21.06 -64.14
CA SER A 440 -50.75 -21.44 -64.05
C SER A 440 -49.88 -20.26 -63.59
N LEU A 441 -50.15 -19.05 -64.12
CA LEU A 441 -49.45 -17.84 -63.74
C LEU A 441 -49.68 -17.47 -62.27
N ARG A 442 -50.90 -17.64 -61.77
CA ARG A 442 -51.25 -17.40 -60.37
C ARG A 442 -50.40 -18.25 -59.43
N GLN A 443 -50.27 -19.55 -59.70
CA GLN A 443 -49.49 -20.46 -58.85
C GLN A 443 -48.01 -20.03 -58.76
N LEU A 444 -47.41 -19.66 -59.89
CA LEU A 444 -46.03 -19.17 -59.93
C LEU A 444 -45.83 -17.89 -59.10
N LEU A 445 -46.79 -16.97 -59.14
CA LEU A 445 -46.74 -15.73 -58.38
C LEU A 445 -46.93 -15.95 -56.87
N GLU A 446 -47.76 -16.92 -56.48
CA GLU A 446 -47.94 -17.31 -55.08
C GLU A 446 -46.63 -17.90 -54.49
N GLU A 447 -45.91 -18.73 -55.26
CA GLU A 447 -44.60 -19.27 -54.85
C GLU A 447 -43.53 -18.16 -54.69
N ARG A 448 -43.50 -17.20 -55.61
CA ARG A 448 -42.60 -16.03 -55.52
C ARG A 448 -42.91 -15.16 -54.31
N ALA A 449 -44.19 -14.94 -54.01
CA ALA A 449 -44.62 -14.17 -52.85
C ALA A 449 -44.23 -14.85 -51.54
N ALA A 450 -44.35 -16.18 -51.46
CA ALA A 450 -43.92 -16.94 -50.28
C ALA A 450 -42.40 -16.81 -50.00
N LEU A 451 -41.58 -16.89 -51.06
CA LEU A 451 -40.13 -16.72 -50.94
C LEU A 451 -39.74 -15.29 -50.52
N ALA A 452 -40.40 -14.27 -51.08
CA ALA A 452 -40.17 -12.88 -50.73
C ALA A 452 -40.54 -12.60 -49.26
N ALA A 453 -41.67 -13.12 -48.79
CA ALA A 453 -42.10 -13.01 -47.40
C ALA A 453 -41.10 -13.67 -46.42
N GLN A 454 -40.55 -14.82 -46.78
CA GLN A 454 -39.53 -15.50 -45.96
C GLN A 454 -38.24 -14.67 -45.86
N ARG A 455 -37.79 -14.07 -46.97
CA ARG A 455 -36.61 -13.18 -46.98
C ARG A 455 -36.83 -11.94 -46.13
N LEU A 456 -38.01 -11.32 -46.24
CA LEU A 456 -38.40 -10.17 -45.41
C LEU A 456 -38.38 -10.51 -43.91
N ALA A 457 -38.94 -11.66 -43.52
CA ALA A 457 -38.93 -12.10 -42.12
C ALA A 457 -37.50 -12.26 -41.58
N SER A 458 -36.60 -12.89 -42.35
CA SER A 458 -35.19 -13.05 -41.99
C SER A 458 -34.43 -11.73 -41.87
N ALA A 459 -34.57 -10.83 -42.86
CA ALA A 459 -33.95 -9.50 -42.84
C ALA A 459 -34.44 -8.66 -41.66
N THR A 460 -35.74 -8.72 -41.36
CA THR A 460 -36.36 -7.98 -40.26
C THR A 460 -35.83 -8.42 -38.89
N GLU A 461 -35.67 -9.73 -38.65
CA GLU A 461 -35.08 -10.19 -37.39
C GLU A 461 -33.60 -9.84 -37.26
N ARG A 462 -32.83 -9.88 -38.36
CA ARG A 462 -31.42 -9.41 -38.35
C ARG A 462 -31.32 -7.93 -38.02
N ALA A 463 -32.18 -7.08 -38.60
CA ALA A 463 -32.22 -5.66 -38.28
C ALA A 463 -32.64 -5.41 -36.81
N LYS A 464 -33.67 -6.11 -36.30
CA LYS A 464 -34.10 -6.00 -34.89
C LYS A 464 -33.03 -6.47 -33.90
N ALA A 465 -32.32 -7.54 -34.23
CA ALA A 465 -31.17 -8.00 -33.44
C ALA A 465 -30.05 -6.95 -33.43
N ALA A 466 -29.80 -6.32 -34.57
CA ALA A 466 -28.77 -5.28 -34.70
C ALA A 466 -29.09 -3.99 -33.92
N GLU A 467 -30.36 -3.61 -33.82
CA GLU A 467 -30.82 -2.51 -32.95
C GLU A 467 -30.54 -2.81 -31.47
N LYS A 468 -30.64 -4.07 -31.07
CA LYS A 468 -30.28 -4.55 -29.72
C LYS A 468 -28.78 -4.81 -29.55
N GLY A 469 -27.94 -4.47 -30.54
CA GLY A 469 -26.49 -4.67 -30.49
C GLY A 469 -26.06 -6.13 -30.68
N ILE A 470 -26.94 -7.00 -31.17
CA ILE A 470 -26.68 -8.43 -31.36
C ILE A 470 -26.29 -8.69 -32.81
N ARG A 471 -25.03 -9.09 -33.03
CA ARG A 471 -24.55 -9.39 -34.37
C ARG A 471 -24.94 -10.83 -34.74
N LEU A 472 -25.89 -10.98 -35.66
CA LEU A 472 -26.25 -12.27 -36.25
C LEU A 472 -25.47 -12.43 -37.57
N THR A 473 -24.28 -13.03 -37.50
CA THR A 473 -23.49 -13.38 -38.70
C THR A 473 -23.94 -14.73 -39.27
N ASP A 474 -24.31 -14.71 -40.55
CA ASP A 474 -24.38 -15.79 -41.55
C ASP A 474 -25.33 -16.98 -41.41
N SER A 475 -25.96 -17.27 -40.26
CA SER A 475 -27.02 -18.30 -40.22
C SER A 475 -28.41 -17.68 -40.25
N GLY A 476 -28.98 -17.57 -41.46
CA GLY A 476 -30.40 -17.26 -41.63
C GLY A 476 -31.30 -18.17 -40.78
N ASP A 477 -30.82 -19.38 -40.49
CA ASP A 477 -31.47 -20.37 -39.62
C ASP A 477 -31.62 -19.91 -38.17
N VAL A 478 -30.61 -19.26 -37.58
CA VAL A 478 -30.69 -18.78 -36.18
C VAL A 478 -31.68 -17.62 -36.09
N ALA A 479 -31.67 -16.71 -37.07
CA ALA A 479 -32.65 -15.63 -37.16
C ALA A 479 -34.09 -16.17 -37.36
N ALA A 480 -34.26 -17.16 -38.24
CA ALA A 480 -35.54 -17.83 -38.47
C ALA A 480 -36.05 -18.58 -37.23
N ALA A 481 -35.16 -19.26 -36.49
CA ALA A 481 -35.51 -19.92 -35.24
C ALA A 481 -35.91 -18.91 -34.16
N MET A 482 -35.21 -17.78 -34.04
CA MET A 482 -35.58 -16.71 -33.11
C MET A 482 -36.94 -16.10 -33.44
N ALA A 483 -37.26 -15.87 -34.72
CA ALA A 483 -38.60 -15.45 -35.14
C ALA A 483 -39.68 -16.46 -34.72
N MET A 484 -39.42 -17.75 -34.94
CA MET A 484 -40.35 -18.84 -34.62
C MET A 484 -40.56 -18.99 -33.12
N PHE A 485 -39.51 -18.86 -32.31
CA PHE A 485 -39.61 -18.87 -30.86
C PHE A 485 -40.42 -17.67 -30.36
N ARG A 486 -40.17 -16.48 -30.92
CA ARG A 486 -40.91 -15.26 -30.58
C ARG A 486 -42.40 -15.36 -30.92
N SER A 487 -42.76 -15.91 -32.08
CA SER A 487 -44.17 -16.10 -32.44
C SER A 487 -44.89 -17.12 -31.56
N ALA A 488 -44.16 -18.07 -30.98
CA ALA A 488 -44.64 -19.01 -29.97
C ALA A 488 -44.53 -18.49 -28.52
N GLY A 489 -44.12 -17.24 -28.30
CA GLY A 489 -43.95 -16.65 -26.97
C GLY A 489 -42.78 -17.23 -26.16
N ILE A 490 -41.76 -17.78 -26.82
CA ILE A 490 -40.50 -18.21 -26.20
C ILE A 490 -39.45 -17.13 -26.42
N GLU A 491 -39.03 -16.49 -25.34
CA GLU A 491 -37.87 -15.59 -25.39
C GLU A 491 -36.59 -16.41 -25.56
N SER A 492 -35.75 -15.97 -26.50
CA SER A 492 -34.45 -16.57 -26.77
C SER A 492 -33.41 -15.49 -27.02
N VAL A 493 -32.19 -15.75 -26.56
CA VAL A 493 -31.06 -14.82 -26.68
C VAL A 493 -29.84 -15.60 -27.14
N THR A 494 -29.02 -15.02 -28.04
CA THR A 494 -27.78 -15.67 -28.47
C THR A 494 -26.72 -15.54 -27.38
N VAL A 495 -25.93 -16.59 -27.16
CA VAL A 495 -24.83 -16.56 -26.20
C VAL A 495 -23.83 -15.43 -26.51
N GLY A 496 -23.55 -15.19 -27.80
CA GLY A 496 -22.69 -14.11 -28.27
C GLY A 496 -23.10 -12.71 -27.81
N SER A 497 -24.40 -12.46 -27.66
CA SER A 497 -24.91 -11.15 -27.25
C SER A 497 -24.77 -10.84 -25.77
N VAL A 498 -24.61 -11.86 -24.92
CA VAL A 498 -24.61 -11.71 -23.47
C VAL A 498 -23.25 -11.98 -22.85
N VAL A 499 -22.35 -12.66 -23.55
CA VAL A 499 -21.00 -12.98 -23.06
C VAL A 499 -19.95 -12.08 -23.70
N THR A 500 -19.07 -11.52 -22.88
CA THR A 500 -17.94 -10.66 -23.28
C THR A 500 -16.61 -11.31 -22.90
N VAL A 501 -15.55 -10.99 -23.64
CA VAL A 501 -14.18 -11.43 -23.34
C VAL A 501 -13.45 -10.31 -22.59
N LYS A 502 -12.81 -10.63 -21.46
CA LYS A 502 -12.07 -9.67 -20.62
C LYS A 502 -10.88 -9.04 -21.35
N ASP A 503 -10.08 -9.91 -21.97
CA ASP A 503 -8.85 -9.53 -22.66
C ASP A 503 -9.09 -9.64 -24.17
N SER A 504 -9.11 -8.48 -24.84
CA SER A 504 -9.34 -8.39 -26.28
C SER A 504 -8.26 -9.09 -27.12
N SER A 505 -7.04 -9.27 -26.59
CA SER A 505 -5.97 -10.00 -27.29
C SER A 505 -6.28 -11.49 -27.45
N TRP A 506 -7.14 -12.06 -26.59
CA TRP A 506 -7.58 -13.45 -26.65
C TRP A 506 -8.86 -13.65 -27.45
N GLN A 507 -9.58 -12.57 -27.76
CA GLN A 507 -10.91 -12.64 -28.34
C GLN A 507 -10.93 -13.40 -29.68
N SER A 508 -9.96 -13.13 -30.55
CA SER A 508 -9.88 -13.84 -31.84
C SER A 508 -9.66 -15.35 -31.64
N ALA A 509 -8.76 -15.77 -30.74
CA ALA A 509 -8.50 -17.19 -30.47
C ALA A 509 -9.72 -17.89 -29.82
N ILE A 510 -10.37 -17.23 -28.86
CA ILE A 510 -11.56 -17.75 -28.15
C ILE A 510 -12.74 -17.90 -29.11
N GLU A 511 -13.05 -16.87 -29.91
CA GLU A 511 -14.16 -16.93 -30.87
C GLU A 511 -13.93 -17.95 -31.99
N SER A 512 -12.66 -18.15 -32.36
CA SER A 512 -12.27 -19.19 -33.32
C SER A 512 -12.44 -20.59 -32.76
N PHE A 513 -12.12 -20.79 -31.46
CA PHE A 513 -12.33 -22.07 -30.78
C PHE A 513 -13.82 -22.39 -30.62
N LEU A 514 -14.63 -21.42 -30.19
CA LEU A 514 -16.06 -21.62 -29.97
C LEU A 514 -16.83 -21.90 -31.27
N GLY A 515 -16.37 -21.32 -32.39
CA GLY A 515 -16.98 -21.51 -33.70
C GLY A 515 -18.48 -21.22 -33.65
N ARG A 516 -19.30 -22.15 -34.15
CA ARG A 516 -20.77 -22.01 -34.21
C ARG A 516 -21.44 -21.89 -32.83
N ASN A 517 -20.80 -22.37 -31.76
CA ASN A 517 -21.37 -22.32 -30.41
C ASN A 517 -21.55 -20.90 -29.87
N ARG A 518 -20.87 -19.90 -30.45
CA ARG A 518 -21.08 -18.49 -30.13
C ARG A 518 -22.48 -17.99 -30.52
N HIS A 519 -23.17 -18.68 -31.44
CA HIS A 519 -24.53 -18.37 -31.89
C HIS A 519 -25.61 -19.24 -31.21
N ALA A 520 -25.26 -20.05 -30.20
CA ALA A 520 -26.22 -20.88 -29.50
C ALA A 520 -27.31 -20.03 -28.84
N LEU A 521 -28.54 -20.54 -28.82
CA LEU A 521 -29.71 -19.86 -28.26
C LEU A 521 -29.96 -20.32 -26.83
N VAL A 522 -29.96 -19.37 -25.90
CA VAL A 522 -30.38 -19.56 -24.52
C VAL A 522 -31.87 -19.30 -24.42
N VAL A 523 -32.61 -20.28 -23.91
CA VAL A 523 -34.05 -20.19 -23.63
C VAL A 523 -34.29 -20.26 -22.12
N ALA A 524 -35.42 -19.71 -21.66
CA ALA A 524 -35.79 -19.74 -20.26
C ALA A 524 -35.94 -21.16 -19.70
N TYR A 525 -35.63 -21.32 -18.41
CA TYR A 525 -35.70 -22.61 -17.71
C TYR A 525 -37.12 -23.21 -17.80
N GLY A 526 -37.23 -24.48 -18.19
CA GLY A 526 -38.50 -25.20 -18.31
C GLY A 526 -39.18 -25.09 -19.68
N ARG A 527 -38.66 -24.27 -20.61
CA ARG A 527 -39.17 -24.13 -21.99
C ARG A 527 -38.28 -24.83 -23.03
N GLU A 528 -37.24 -25.57 -22.61
CA GLU A 528 -36.27 -26.20 -23.51
C GLU A 528 -36.93 -27.25 -24.42
N ARG A 529 -37.85 -28.05 -23.86
CA ARG A 529 -38.58 -29.08 -24.61
C ARG A 529 -39.45 -28.48 -25.70
N GLU A 530 -40.04 -27.31 -25.44
CA GLU A 530 -40.90 -26.61 -26.37
C GLU A 530 -40.09 -25.99 -27.53
N ALA A 531 -38.95 -25.35 -27.21
CA ALA A 531 -38.02 -24.83 -28.20
C ALA A 531 -37.49 -25.92 -29.14
N VAL A 532 -37.10 -27.09 -28.60
CA VAL A 532 -36.67 -28.24 -29.40
C VAL A 532 -37.82 -28.79 -30.26
N ARG A 533 -39.05 -28.81 -29.74
CA ARG A 533 -40.23 -29.26 -30.50
C ARG A 533 -40.50 -28.34 -31.70
N LEU A 534 -40.44 -27.03 -31.51
CA LEU A 534 -40.63 -26.05 -32.58
C LEU A 534 -39.58 -26.19 -33.68
N LEU A 535 -38.31 -26.38 -33.33
CA LEU A 535 -37.24 -26.62 -34.31
C LEU A 535 -37.50 -27.90 -35.13
N ARG A 536 -38.03 -28.95 -34.50
CA ARG A 536 -38.35 -30.23 -35.16
C ARG A 536 -39.57 -30.15 -36.09
N THR A 537 -40.51 -29.25 -35.82
CA THR A 537 -41.75 -29.08 -36.62
C THR A 537 -41.66 -27.90 -37.59
N ALA A 538 -40.49 -27.33 -37.80
CA ALA A 538 -40.28 -26.19 -38.69
C ALA A 538 -40.71 -26.54 -40.15
N PRO A 539 -41.37 -25.62 -40.88
CA PRO A 539 -41.75 -25.84 -42.28
C PRO A 539 -40.55 -26.11 -43.20
N SER A 540 -39.39 -25.55 -42.85
CA SER A 540 -38.10 -25.80 -43.48
C SER A 540 -37.10 -26.27 -42.42
N PRO A 541 -36.30 -27.32 -42.68
CA PRO A 541 -35.33 -27.80 -41.71
C PRO A 541 -34.24 -26.75 -41.44
N LEU A 542 -34.08 -26.37 -40.17
CA LEU A 542 -33.06 -25.42 -39.70
C LEU A 542 -31.89 -26.23 -39.12
N PHE A 543 -30.77 -26.30 -39.82
CA PHE A 543 -29.69 -27.23 -39.50
C PHE A 543 -28.62 -26.61 -38.58
N GLU A 544 -28.48 -25.29 -38.59
CA GLU A 544 -27.35 -24.62 -37.92
C GLU A 544 -27.69 -24.04 -36.54
N VAL A 545 -28.79 -24.47 -35.92
CA VAL A 545 -29.29 -23.93 -34.66
C VAL A 545 -28.95 -24.84 -33.48
N THR A 546 -28.26 -24.28 -32.47
CA THR A 546 -27.99 -24.96 -31.20
C THR A 546 -28.82 -24.33 -30.08
N ILE A 547 -29.54 -25.15 -29.30
CA ILE A 547 -30.31 -24.69 -28.14
C ILE A 547 -29.55 -25.08 -26.87
N VAL A 548 -29.23 -24.09 -26.04
CA VAL A 548 -28.66 -24.33 -24.71
C VAL A 548 -29.75 -24.89 -23.82
N GLN A 549 -29.45 -25.98 -23.11
CA GLN A 549 -30.37 -26.64 -22.19
C GLN A 549 -29.93 -26.37 -20.74
N PRO A 550 -30.49 -25.35 -20.06
CA PRO A 550 -30.15 -24.99 -18.69
C PRO A 550 -30.17 -26.17 -17.71
N SER A 551 -31.11 -27.11 -17.89
CA SER A 551 -31.23 -28.32 -17.06
C SER A 551 -29.99 -29.22 -17.07
N HIS A 552 -29.26 -29.29 -18.19
CA HIS A 552 -28.08 -30.16 -18.35
C HIS A 552 -26.78 -29.56 -17.85
N ILE A 553 -26.74 -28.25 -17.63
CA ILE A 553 -25.57 -27.50 -17.13
C ILE A 553 -25.78 -27.01 -15.70
N ARG A 554 -26.83 -27.49 -15.02
CA ARG A 554 -27.24 -27.05 -13.69
C ARG A 554 -26.15 -27.28 -12.64
N ASP A 555 -25.45 -28.41 -12.71
CA ASP A 555 -24.39 -28.75 -11.76
C ASP A 555 -23.11 -27.95 -12.02
N ASP A 556 -22.88 -27.52 -13.27
CA ASP A 556 -21.72 -26.72 -13.66
C ASP A 556 -21.86 -25.22 -13.28
N LEU A 557 -23.06 -24.75 -12.93
CA LEU A 557 -23.30 -23.35 -12.48
C LEU A 557 -22.48 -22.98 -11.23
N LYS A 558 -22.13 -23.97 -10.40
CA LYS A 558 -21.33 -23.78 -9.18
C LYS A 558 -19.83 -24.01 -9.39
N ARG A 559 -19.41 -24.37 -10.60
CA ARG A 559 -18.03 -24.76 -10.88
C ARG A 559 -17.15 -23.52 -11.00
N THR A 560 -16.11 -23.45 -10.16
CA THR A 560 -15.11 -22.39 -10.20
C THR A 560 -14.00 -22.75 -11.19
N TYR A 561 -13.54 -21.78 -11.96
CA TYR A 561 -12.46 -21.92 -12.92
C TYR A 561 -11.25 -21.14 -12.41
N ASP A 562 -10.07 -21.75 -12.48
CA ASP A 562 -8.82 -21.10 -12.08
C ASP A 562 -8.51 -19.92 -13.02
N ALA A 563 -7.86 -18.89 -12.49
CA ALA A 563 -7.48 -17.68 -13.22
C ALA A 563 -6.62 -18.00 -14.46
N THR A 564 -5.83 -19.09 -14.39
CA THR A 564 -4.96 -19.57 -15.48
C THR A 564 -5.70 -20.25 -16.64
N THR A 565 -7.02 -20.42 -16.56
CA THR A 565 -7.82 -21.07 -17.62
C THR A 565 -8.38 -20.07 -18.61
N VAL A 566 -8.52 -20.45 -19.89
CA VAL A 566 -9.16 -19.62 -20.93
C VAL A 566 -10.63 -19.31 -20.56
N ALA A 567 -11.28 -20.23 -19.84
CA ALA A 567 -12.65 -20.05 -19.34
C ALA A 567 -12.81 -18.89 -18.34
N SER A 568 -11.74 -18.50 -17.64
CA SER A 568 -11.75 -17.35 -16.72
C SER A 568 -11.85 -16.01 -17.46
N LEU A 569 -11.46 -15.97 -18.75
CA LEU A 569 -11.48 -14.77 -19.59
C LEU A 569 -12.87 -14.38 -20.09
N LEU A 570 -13.90 -15.18 -19.81
CA LEU A 570 -15.29 -14.86 -20.15
C LEU A 570 -16.05 -14.23 -18.98
N GLU A 571 -16.86 -13.22 -19.29
CA GLU A 571 -17.76 -12.52 -18.37
C GLU A 571 -19.16 -12.40 -18.94
N SER A 572 -20.19 -12.46 -18.09
CA SER A 572 -21.57 -12.24 -18.49
C SER A 572 -22.47 -12.04 -17.28
N SER A 573 -23.53 -11.26 -17.44
CA SER A 573 -24.65 -11.20 -16.49
C SER A 573 -25.59 -12.42 -16.59
N ASN A 574 -25.53 -13.17 -17.70
CA ASN A 574 -26.32 -14.38 -17.90
C ASN A 574 -25.51 -15.62 -17.50
N SER A 575 -25.78 -16.15 -16.31
CA SER A 575 -25.06 -17.30 -15.75
C SER A 575 -25.17 -18.56 -16.60
N ILE A 576 -26.32 -18.78 -17.25
CA ILE A 576 -26.56 -19.95 -18.11
C ILE A 576 -25.67 -19.88 -19.37
N ALA A 577 -25.62 -18.71 -20.02
CA ALA A 577 -24.78 -18.49 -21.20
C ALA A 577 -23.29 -18.61 -20.88
N LEU A 578 -22.87 -18.04 -19.75
CA LEU A 578 -21.49 -18.11 -19.27
C LEU A 578 -21.08 -19.54 -18.95
N THR A 579 -21.90 -20.28 -18.20
CA THR A 579 -21.63 -21.68 -17.84
C THR A 579 -21.58 -22.57 -19.08
N TYR A 580 -22.45 -22.36 -20.07
CA TYR A 580 -22.41 -23.10 -21.34
C TYR A 580 -21.06 -22.95 -22.04
N LEU A 581 -20.56 -21.71 -22.24
CA LEU A 581 -19.27 -21.49 -22.89
C LEU A 581 -18.09 -21.99 -22.06
N ARG A 582 -18.12 -21.77 -20.75
CA ARG A 582 -17.07 -22.26 -19.83
C ARG A 582 -17.00 -23.79 -19.81
N ARG A 583 -18.14 -24.49 -19.95
CA ARG A 583 -18.18 -25.95 -20.07
C ARG A 583 -17.53 -26.44 -21.36
N LEU A 584 -17.75 -25.77 -22.49
CA LEU A 584 -17.14 -26.14 -23.77
C LEU A 584 -15.61 -26.01 -23.74
N MET A 585 -15.10 -24.94 -23.12
CA MET A 585 -13.66 -24.73 -22.97
C MET A 585 -13.03 -25.67 -21.94
N GLY A 586 -13.75 -26.00 -20.87
CA GLY A 586 -13.25 -26.89 -19.81
C GLY A 586 -12.08 -26.26 -19.03
N GLN A 587 -11.12 -27.08 -18.59
CA GLN A 587 -9.89 -26.63 -17.92
C GLN A 587 -8.77 -26.29 -18.92
N MET A 588 -9.12 -25.66 -20.04
CA MET A 588 -8.13 -25.25 -21.05
C MET A 588 -7.23 -24.16 -20.49
N ARG A 589 -5.91 -24.38 -20.48
CA ARG A 589 -4.91 -23.46 -19.94
C ARG A 589 -4.60 -22.33 -20.93
N GLN A 590 -4.39 -21.11 -20.42
CA GLN A 590 -3.78 -20.01 -21.15
C GLN A 590 -2.27 -20.25 -21.21
N VAL A 591 -1.70 -20.33 -22.41
CA VAL A 591 -0.27 -20.58 -22.64
C VAL A 591 0.24 -19.65 -23.75
N ASP A 592 1.52 -19.31 -23.74
CA ASP A 592 2.11 -18.43 -24.76
C ASP A 592 3.25 -19.12 -25.55
N THR A 593 3.75 -20.27 -25.09
CA THR A 593 4.92 -20.96 -25.69
C THR A 593 4.64 -22.41 -26.14
N GLU A 594 5.47 -22.92 -27.05
CA GLU A 594 5.43 -24.31 -27.53
C GLU A 594 5.68 -25.31 -26.39
N GLU A 595 6.61 -25.01 -25.47
CA GLU A 595 6.90 -25.86 -24.30
C GLU A 595 5.68 -25.98 -23.36
N GLU A 596 4.91 -24.90 -23.19
CA GLU A 596 3.71 -24.90 -22.36
C GLU A 596 2.54 -25.63 -23.03
N LEU A 597 2.44 -25.56 -24.36
CA LEU A 597 1.49 -26.35 -25.15
C LEU A 597 1.72 -27.86 -25.03
N GLU A 598 2.98 -28.29 -24.89
CA GLU A 598 3.35 -29.69 -24.66
C GLU A 598 3.02 -30.14 -23.22
N ARG A 599 3.25 -29.27 -22.23
CA ARG A 599 3.04 -29.58 -20.80
C ARG A 599 1.57 -29.75 -20.40
N HIS A 600 0.63 -29.16 -21.12
CA HIS A 600 -0.78 -29.15 -20.75
C HIS A 600 -1.65 -29.90 -21.77
N GLU A 601 -2.41 -30.91 -21.29
CA GLU A 601 -3.29 -31.73 -22.14
C GLU A 601 -4.34 -30.93 -22.93
N ARG A 602 -4.76 -29.78 -22.39
CA ARG A 602 -5.68 -28.83 -23.03
C ARG A 602 -5.17 -27.41 -22.85
N ALA A 603 -4.74 -26.78 -23.92
CA ALA A 603 -4.19 -25.43 -23.89
C ALA A 603 -4.45 -24.68 -25.20
N LEU A 604 -4.50 -23.34 -25.10
CA LEU A 604 -4.71 -22.45 -26.24
C LEU A 604 -3.76 -21.26 -26.12
N THR A 605 -3.15 -20.86 -27.23
CA THR A 605 -2.35 -19.63 -27.35
C THR A 605 -3.14 -18.51 -28.03
N ARG A 606 -2.68 -17.27 -27.84
CA ARG A 606 -3.26 -16.07 -28.47
C ARG A 606 -3.18 -16.09 -30.00
N ASP A 607 -2.13 -16.68 -30.56
CA ASP A 607 -1.91 -16.77 -32.02
C ASP A 607 -2.66 -17.93 -32.68
N GLY A 608 -3.46 -18.67 -31.91
CA GLY A 608 -4.38 -19.69 -32.40
C GLY A 608 -3.78 -21.10 -32.47
N MET A 609 -2.79 -21.43 -31.66
CA MET A 609 -2.35 -22.81 -31.47
C MET A 609 -3.20 -23.49 -30.39
N LEU A 610 -3.87 -24.58 -30.75
CA LEU A 610 -4.75 -25.35 -29.88
C LEU A 610 -4.16 -26.74 -29.65
N SER A 611 -3.84 -27.05 -28.40
CA SER A 611 -3.52 -28.40 -27.93
C SER A 611 -4.76 -28.98 -27.24
N ALA A 612 -5.35 -30.03 -27.79
CA ALA A 612 -6.49 -30.72 -27.18
C ALA A 612 -6.63 -32.14 -27.75
N ASN A 613 -7.14 -33.07 -26.94
CA ASN A 613 -7.39 -34.47 -27.34
C ASN A 613 -6.14 -35.20 -27.86
N GLY A 614 -4.96 -34.85 -27.35
CA GLY A 614 -3.68 -35.49 -27.73
C GLY A 614 -3.07 -35.00 -29.05
N GLY A 615 -3.55 -33.89 -29.62
CA GLY A 615 -2.96 -33.28 -30.81
C GLY A 615 -2.92 -31.75 -30.75
N THR A 616 -1.87 -31.18 -31.34
CA THR A 616 -1.68 -29.72 -31.47
C THR A 616 -1.97 -29.30 -32.91
N ARG A 617 -2.86 -28.31 -33.09
CA ARG A 617 -3.21 -27.76 -34.41
C ARG A 617 -3.37 -26.25 -34.36
N ARG A 618 -3.13 -25.58 -35.48
CA ARG A 618 -3.44 -24.17 -35.65
C ARG A 618 -4.89 -23.97 -36.06
N ILE A 619 -5.65 -23.16 -35.33
CA ILE A 619 -7.00 -22.73 -35.70
C ILE A 619 -6.95 -21.42 -36.47
N ARG A 620 -7.84 -21.28 -37.46
CA ARG A 620 -7.95 -20.04 -38.24
C ARG A 620 -8.60 -18.97 -37.37
N LEU A 621 -7.84 -17.91 -37.10
CA LEU A 621 -8.28 -16.76 -36.31
C LEU A 621 -9.37 -15.96 -37.03
N VAL A 622 -10.48 -15.72 -36.33
CA VAL A 622 -11.60 -14.92 -36.82
C VAL A 622 -11.18 -13.44 -36.83
N PRO A 623 -11.31 -12.73 -37.98
CA PRO A 623 -10.95 -11.32 -38.08
C PRO A 623 -11.87 -10.46 -37.21
N SER A 624 -11.39 -9.28 -36.81
CA SER A 624 -12.13 -8.38 -35.91
C SER A 624 -13.48 -7.91 -36.45
N SER A 625 -13.64 -7.89 -37.77
CA SER A 625 -14.91 -7.61 -38.44
C SER A 625 -15.98 -8.69 -38.20
N GLU A 626 -15.60 -9.90 -37.80
CA GLU A 626 -16.50 -11.05 -37.61
C GLU A 626 -16.71 -11.40 -36.13
N TRP A 627 -16.15 -10.62 -35.20
CA TRP A 627 -16.35 -10.85 -33.77
C TRP A 627 -17.83 -10.70 -33.39
N VAL A 628 -18.28 -11.58 -32.50
CA VAL A 628 -19.67 -11.70 -32.05
C VAL A 628 -19.76 -11.49 -30.54
N LEU A 629 -18.77 -11.95 -29.76
CA LEU A 629 -18.78 -11.80 -28.31
C LEU A 629 -18.51 -10.35 -27.92
N GLY A 630 -19.49 -9.69 -27.31
CA GLY A 630 -19.35 -8.28 -26.89
C GLY A 630 -19.13 -7.28 -28.03
N ALA A 631 -19.35 -7.69 -29.28
CA ALA A 631 -19.16 -6.85 -30.46
C ALA A 631 -20.22 -5.75 -30.51
N ARG A 632 -19.79 -4.49 -30.62
CA ARG A 632 -20.69 -3.35 -30.85
C ARG A 632 -20.90 -3.18 -32.35
N ILE A 633 -22.14 -3.32 -32.80
CA ILE A 633 -22.51 -3.09 -34.20
C ILE A 633 -22.38 -1.59 -34.51
N SER A 634 -21.69 -1.28 -35.61
CA SER A 634 -21.50 0.09 -36.08
C SER A 634 -22.79 0.71 -36.60
N SER A 635 -22.85 2.04 -36.71
CA SER A 635 -23.96 2.73 -37.36
C SER A 635 -24.11 2.33 -38.83
N GLU A 636 -22.98 2.17 -39.54
CA GLU A 636 -22.95 1.77 -40.96
C GLU A 636 -23.53 0.37 -41.17
N GLU A 637 -23.21 -0.61 -40.32
CA GLU A 637 -23.79 -1.96 -40.41
C GLU A 637 -25.30 -1.97 -40.15
N ARG A 638 -25.79 -1.10 -39.27
CA ARG A 638 -27.24 -0.92 -39.05
C ARG A 638 -27.93 -0.32 -40.26
N GLU A 639 -27.28 0.59 -40.97
CA GLU A 639 -27.81 1.19 -42.19
C GLU A 639 -27.89 0.17 -43.33
N VAL A 640 -26.87 -0.67 -43.50
CA VAL A 640 -26.88 -1.77 -44.49
C VAL A 640 -28.03 -2.74 -44.23
N LEU A 641 -28.24 -3.17 -42.98
CA LEU A 641 -29.34 -4.07 -42.62
C LEU A 641 -30.72 -3.42 -42.80
N ARG A 642 -30.84 -2.10 -42.54
CA ARG A 642 -32.08 -1.35 -42.81
C ARG A 642 -32.37 -1.23 -44.30
N ALA A 643 -31.34 -1.03 -45.12
CA ALA A 643 -31.47 -1.02 -46.58
C ALA A 643 -31.93 -2.40 -47.09
N GLU A 644 -31.38 -3.49 -46.57
CA GLU A 644 -31.79 -4.86 -46.92
C GLU A 644 -33.28 -5.12 -46.58
N VAL A 645 -33.77 -4.65 -45.42
CA VAL A 645 -35.19 -4.74 -45.05
C VAL A 645 -36.07 -3.94 -46.02
N LEU A 646 -35.63 -2.74 -46.42
CA LEU A 646 -36.37 -1.90 -47.36
C LEU A 646 -36.49 -2.57 -48.73
N GLU A 647 -35.42 -3.17 -49.25
CA GLU A 647 -35.44 -3.92 -50.50
C GLU A 647 -36.34 -5.15 -50.42
N ALA A 648 -36.22 -5.95 -49.34
CA ALA A 648 -37.08 -7.12 -49.13
C ALA A 648 -38.56 -6.75 -48.99
N THR A 649 -38.88 -5.59 -48.39
CA THR A 649 -40.26 -5.08 -48.26
C THR A 649 -40.85 -4.70 -49.61
N ARG A 650 -40.06 -4.05 -50.48
CA ARG A 650 -40.47 -3.73 -51.85
C ARG A 650 -40.76 -4.99 -52.64
N ALA A 651 -39.85 -5.98 -52.59
CA ALA A 651 -40.00 -7.24 -53.30
C ALA A 651 -41.24 -8.05 -52.85
N ASP A 652 -41.54 -8.11 -51.55
CA ASP A 652 -42.76 -8.74 -51.03
C ASP A 652 -44.03 -7.99 -51.49
N GLY A 653 -44.01 -6.66 -51.46
CA GLY A 653 -45.12 -5.83 -51.94
C GLY A 653 -45.43 -6.03 -53.43
N GLU A 654 -44.39 -6.06 -54.27
CA GLU A 654 -44.51 -6.31 -55.72
C GLU A 654 -45.07 -7.71 -56.01
N ALA A 655 -44.55 -8.75 -55.34
CA ALA A 655 -45.01 -10.11 -55.51
C ALA A 655 -46.49 -10.29 -55.10
N ARG A 656 -46.90 -9.72 -53.95
CA ARG A 656 -48.31 -9.75 -53.49
C ARG A 656 -49.24 -9.00 -54.43
N ASN A 657 -48.80 -7.88 -54.98
CA ASN A 657 -49.58 -7.13 -55.97
C ASN A 657 -49.80 -7.97 -57.23
N GLY A 658 -48.78 -8.68 -57.71
CA GLY A 658 -48.91 -9.62 -58.84
C GLY A 658 -49.94 -10.71 -58.58
N VAL A 659 -49.92 -11.36 -57.41
CA VAL A 659 -50.91 -12.37 -57.01
C VAL A 659 -52.34 -11.79 -57.03
N ARG A 660 -52.52 -10.59 -56.48
CA ARG A 660 -53.82 -9.91 -56.45
C ARG A 660 -54.37 -9.66 -57.86
N LEU A 661 -53.55 -9.13 -58.76
CA LEU A 661 -53.92 -8.87 -60.15
C LEU A 661 -54.29 -10.17 -60.89
N ALA A 662 -53.62 -11.27 -60.58
CA ALA A 662 -53.91 -12.58 -61.17
C ALA A 662 -55.28 -13.10 -60.75
N ILE A 663 -55.60 -12.96 -59.46
CA ILE A 663 -56.91 -13.34 -58.90
C ILE A 663 -58.03 -12.49 -59.52
N GLU A 664 -57.82 -11.17 -59.64
CA GLU A 664 -58.79 -10.25 -60.21
C GLU A 664 -59.07 -10.56 -61.69
N ALA A 665 -58.01 -10.78 -62.49
CA ALA A 665 -58.14 -11.18 -63.90
C ALA A 665 -58.87 -12.52 -64.04
N ALA A 666 -58.49 -13.54 -63.27
CA ALA A 666 -59.12 -14.86 -63.33
C ALA A 666 -60.61 -14.82 -62.95
N ASN A 667 -60.97 -14.06 -61.92
CA ASN A 667 -62.36 -13.90 -61.49
C ASN A 667 -63.21 -13.18 -62.55
N ARG A 668 -62.68 -12.12 -63.17
CA ARG A 668 -63.39 -11.37 -64.23
C ARG A 668 -63.59 -12.20 -65.49
N VAL A 669 -62.56 -12.91 -65.94
CA VAL A 669 -62.64 -13.82 -67.09
C VAL A 669 -63.69 -14.91 -66.84
N THR A 670 -63.66 -15.52 -65.65
CA THR A 670 -64.63 -16.57 -65.28
C THR A 670 -66.06 -16.05 -65.24
N SER A 671 -66.27 -14.82 -64.73
CA SER A 671 -67.60 -14.20 -64.70
C SER A 671 -68.11 -13.94 -66.12
N VAL A 672 -67.28 -13.36 -67.00
CA VAL A 672 -67.69 -13.05 -68.37
C VAL A 672 -68.01 -14.32 -69.17
N LEU A 673 -67.18 -15.36 -69.07
CA LEU A 673 -67.43 -16.63 -69.77
C LEU A 673 -68.70 -17.35 -69.29
N ARG A 674 -69.11 -17.14 -68.04
CA ARG A 674 -70.35 -17.69 -67.47
C ARG A 674 -71.57 -16.84 -67.86
N ASP A 675 -71.45 -15.53 -67.75
CA ASP A 675 -72.58 -14.61 -67.76
C ASP A 675 -72.86 -14.05 -69.18
N VAL A 676 -71.85 -13.94 -70.05
CA VAL A 676 -71.96 -13.43 -71.42
C VAL A 676 -71.97 -14.61 -72.40
N THR A 677 -73.15 -15.19 -72.62
CA THR A 677 -73.35 -16.28 -73.58
C THR A 677 -73.80 -15.76 -74.95
N PRO A 678 -73.52 -16.49 -76.05
CA PRO A 678 -74.01 -16.14 -77.38
C PRO A 678 -75.54 -15.93 -77.43
N GLU A 679 -76.29 -16.73 -76.65
CA GLU A 679 -77.74 -16.64 -76.58
C GLU A 679 -78.21 -15.36 -75.86
N ARG A 680 -77.53 -14.96 -74.77
CA ARG A 680 -77.84 -13.72 -74.05
C ARG A 680 -77.56 -12.48 -74.89
N ILE A 681 -76.50 -12.51 -75.70
CA ILE A 681 -76.16 -11.45 -76.64
C ILE A 681 -77.25 -11.32 -77.72
N ARG A 682 -77.67 -12.45 -78.30
CA ARG A 682 -78.73 -12.50 -79.33
C ARG A 682 -80.04 -11.90 -78.81
N VAL A 683 -80.51 -12.36 -77.65
CA VAL A 683 -81.76 -11.87 -77.02
C VAL A 683 -81.68 -10.36 -76.74
N SER A 684 -80.57 -9.88 -76.17
CA SER A 684 -80.43 -8.46 -75.83
C SER A 684 -80.40 -7.54 -77.06
N LEU A 685 -79.88 -8.02 -78.19
CA LEU A 685 -79.86 -7.29 -79.46
C LEU A 685 -81.25 -7.28 -80.13
N GLU A 686 -81.99 -8.39 -80.08
CA GLU A 686 -83.36 -8.51 -80.61
C GLU A 686 -84.34 -7.60 -79.84
N GLU A 687 -84.30 -7.62 -78.51
CA GLU A 687 -85.12 -6.77 -77.64
C GLU A 687 -84.87 -5.28 -77.90
N LEU A 688 -83.62 -4.89 -78.18
CA LEU A 688 -83.27 -3.52 -78.52
C LEU A 688 -83.82 -3.08 -79.88
N GLN A 689 -83.85 -3.99 -80.87
CA GLN A 689 -84.43 -3.69 -82.19
C GLN A 689 -85.95 -3.56 -82.12
N GLU A 690 -86.61 -4.42 -81.34
CA GLU A 690 -88.07 -4.40 -81.16
C GLU A 690 -88.54 -3.16 -80.37
N ALA A 691 -87.81 -2.79 -79.32
CA ALA A 691 -88.06 -1.57 -78.56
C ALA A 691 -87.93 -0.31 -79.43
N LYS A 692 -86.95 -0.27 -80.36
CA LYS A 692 -86.76 0.86 -81.28
C LYS A 692 -87.92 1.02 -82.27
N ARG A 693 -88.39 -0.08 -82.86
CA ARG A 693 -89.54 -0.06 -83.77
C ARG A 693 -90.81 0.44 -83.09
N SER A 694 -91.08 -0.06 -81.88
CA SER A 694 -92.26 0.33 -81.09
C SER A 694 -92.26 1.84 -80.75
N LEU A 695 -91.07 2.43 -80.57
CA LEU A 695 -90.91 3.86 -80.33
C LEU A 695 -91.17 4.72 -81.58
N ASP A 696 -90.76 4.24 -82.76
CA ASP A 696 -90.91 4.96 -84.02
C ASP A 696 -92.37 5.01 -84.51
N ASP A 697 -93.19 4.00 -84.18
CA ASP A 697 -94.61 3.90 -84.56
C ASP A 697 -95.57 4.78 -83.73
N THR A 698 -95.09 5.47 -82.69
CA THR A 698 -95.92 6.32 -81.81
C THR A 698 -95.88 7.81 -82.24
N PRO A 699 -97.02 8.52 -82.39
CA PRO A 699 -97.04 9.93 -82.81
C PRO A 699 -96.40 10.89 -81.79
N ASP A 700 -95.89 12.04 -82.25
CA ASP A 700 -95.11 13.00 -81.45
C ASP A 700 -96.02 13.95 -80.62
N PRO A 701 -95.96 13.91 -79.27
CA PRO A 701 -96.81 14.73 -78.41
C PRO A 701 -96.51 16.23 -78.44
N THR A 702 -95.48 16.69 -79.16
CA THR A 702 -95.22 18.13 -79.40
C THR A 702 -96.14 18.77 -80.44
N THR A 703 -96.89 17.96 -81.20
CA THR A 703 -97.85 18.43 -82.22
C THR A 703 -99.26 18.71 -81.66
N ILE A 704 -99.48 18.50 -80.36
CA ILE A 704 -100.76 18.72 -79.67
C ILE A 704 -100.66 20.06 -78.92
N ASP A 705 -101.51 21.02 -79.28
CA ASP A 705 -101.50 22.39 -78.74
C ASP A 705 -102.08 22.41 -77.31
N LEU A 706 -101.31 22.91 -76.33
CA LEU A 706 -101.74 22.98 -74.92
C LEU A 706 -102.33 24.36 -74.58
N PRO A 707 -103.39 24.43 -73.75
CA PRO A 707 -103.89 25.66 -73.15
C PRO A 707 -102.80 26.46 -72.42
N SER A 708 -102.85 27.80 -72.53
CA SER A 708 -101.85 28.73 -71.99
C SER A 708 -101.65 28.64 -70.47
N HIS A 709 -102.66 28.22 -69.70
CA HIS A 709 -102.51 28.02 -68.25
C HIS A 709 -101.65 26.79 -67.90
N LEU A 710 -101.65 25.74 -68.71
CA LEU A 710 -100.81 24.55 -68.52
C LEU A 710 -99.34 24.81 -68.89
N VAL A 711 -99.09 25.70 -69.86
CA VAL A 711 -97.74 26.15 -70.21
C VAL A 711 -97.09 26.89 -69.04
N GLU A 712 -97.83 27.79 -68.39
CA GLU A 712 -97.35 28.52 -67.22
C GLU A 712 -97.18 27.61 -66.00
N LEU A 713 -98.09 26.65 -65.78
CA LEU A 713 -97.96 25.68 -64.70
C LEU A 713 -96.72 24.78 -64.88
N LYS A 714 -96.42 24.37 -66.12
CA LYS A 714 -95.22 23.60 -66.46
C LYS A 714 -93.93 24.39 -66.25
N ARG A 715 -93.92 25.68 -66.60
CA ARG A 715 -92.79 26.59 -66.32
C ARG A 715 -92.50 26.65 -64.82
N ARG A 716 -93.53 26.75 -63.98
CA ARG A 716 -93.40 26.75 -62.51
C ARG A 716 -92.87 25.42 -61.95
N ILE A 717 -93.25 24.28 -62.55
CA ILE A 717 -92.72 22.95 -62.20
C ILE A 717 -91.22 22.86 -62.49
N ASP A 718 -90.79 23.33 -63.67
CA ASP A 718 -89.39 23.32 -64.09
C ASP A 718 -88.53 24.26 -63.22
N ASP A 719 -89.05 25.43 -62.85
CA ASP A 719 -88.39 26.37 -61.94
C ASP A 719 -88.23 25.77 -60.53
N ALA A 720 -89.27 25.11 -60.00
CA ALA A 720 -89.22 24.42 -58.71
C ALA A 720 -88.25 23.23 -58.71
N LYS A 721 -88.16 22.49 -59.83
CA LYS A 721 -87.20 21.40 -60.01
C LYS A 721 -85.75 21.89 -60.02
N ARG A 722 -85.46 22.96 -60.78
CA ARG A 722 -84.13 23.58 -60.80
C ARG A 722 -83.71 24.06 -59.41
N ALA A 723 -84.63 24.68 -58.68
CA ALA A 723 -84.38 25.09 -57.30
C ALA A 723 -84.03 23.90 -56.39
N ALA A 724 -84.72 22.75 -56.53
CA ALA A 724 -84.38 21.54 -55.81
C ALA A 724 -83.00 20.99 -56.22
N ASP A 725 -82.71 20.86 -57.52
CA ASP A 725 -81.44 20.34 -58.03
C ASP A 725 -80.23 21.19 -57.61
N ASP A 726 -80.37 22.52 -57.57
CA ASP A 726 -79.32 23.44 -57.13
C ASP A 726 -79.04 23.32 -55.62
N VAL A 727 -80.09 23.17 -54.79
CA VAL A 727 -79.92 22.89 -53.35
C VAL A 727 -79.27 21.51 -53.15
N GLU A 728 -79.52 20.53 -54.02
CA GLU A 728 -78.92 19.18 -53.92
C GLU A 728 -77.42 19.23 -54.16
N ARG A 729 -77.01 20.02 -55.16
CA ARG A 729 -75.61 20.22 -55.48
C ARG A 729 -74.87 20.89 -54.32
N GLY A 730 -75.45 21.95 -53.73
CA GLY A 730 -74.89 22.60 -52.55
C GLY A 730 -74.79 21.66 -51.33
N LEU A 731 -75.77 20.79 -51.13
CA LEU A 731 -75.75 19.76 -50.08
C LEU A 731 -74.63 18.72 -50.27
N ARG A 732 -74.35 18.31 -51.52
CA ARG A 732 -73.23 17.40 -51.83
C ARG A 732 -71.89 18.07 -51.54
N GLU A 733 -71.69 19.30 -51.99
CA GLU A 733 -70.46 20.07 -51.74
C GLU A 733 -70.20 20.24 -50.22
N LEU A 734 -71.22 20.61 -49.44
CA LEU A 734 -71.13 20.70 -47.98
C LEU A 734 -70.83 19.35 -47.33
N SER A 735 -71.40 18.26 -47.84
CA SER A 735 -71.17 16.90 -47.32
C SER A 735 -69.75 16.40 -47.60
N GLU A 736 -69.21 16.68 -48.78
CA GLU A 736 -67.81 16.39 -49.14
C GLU A 736 -66.84 17.22 -48.29
N ALA A 737 -67.11 18.51 -48.12
CA ALA A 737 -66.34 19.38 -47.23
C ALA A 737 -66.35 18.85 -45.78
N ARG A 738 -67.50 18.42 -45.26
CA ARG A 738 -67.58 17.79 -43.93
C ARG A 738 -66.80 16.47 -43.86
N GLY A 739 -66.81 15.67 -44.93
CA GLY A 739 -66.05 14.42 -45.02
C GLY A 739 -64.54 14.63 -44.96
N THR A 740 -64.01 15.59 -45.72
CA THR A 740 -62.57 15.92 -45.70
C THR A 740 -62.11 16.43 -44.33
N LYS A 741 -62.91 17.29 -43.68
CA LYS A 741 -62.63 17.80 -42.33
C LYS A 741 -62.69 16.69 -41.27
N ARG A 742 -63.62 15.73 -41.39
CA ARG A 742 -63.65 14.52 -40.54
C ARG A 742 -62.39 13.67 -40.67
N GLY A 743 -61.90 13.46 -41.90
CA GLY A 743 -60.64 12.74 -42.12
C GLY A 743 -59.46 13.44 -41.45
N ALA A 744 -59.35 14.76 -41.61
CA ALA A 744 -58.32 15.56 -40.95
C ALA A 744 -58.43 15.54 -39.41
N LEU A 745 -59.65 15.48 -38.86
CA LEU A 745 -59.90 15.35 -37.42
C LEU A 745 -59.43 13.99 -36.88
N GLU A 746 -59.72 12.88 -37.57
CA GLU A 746 -59.24 11.54 -37.17
C GLU A 746 -57.72 11.44 -37.21
N GLU A 747 -57.08 12.00 -38.23
CA GLU A 747 -55.62 12.07 -38.31
C GLU A 747 -55.05 12.90 -37.15
N THR A 748 -55.63 14.07 -36.87
CA THR A 748 -55.23 14.95 -35.75
C THR A 748 -55.39 14.23 -34.41
N ARG A 749 -56.48 13.50 -34.19
CA ARG A 749 -56.70 12.69 -32.97
C ARG A 749 -55.69 11.56 -32.83
N THR A 750 -55.35 10.89 -33.91
CA THR A 750 -54.34 9.83 -33.92
C THR A 750 -52.96 10.38 -33.55
N ASN A 751 -52.60 11.53 -34.13
CA ASN A 751 -51.35 12.23 -33.83
C ASN A 751 -51.32 12.79 -32.40
N LEU A 752 -52.47 13.27 -31.90
CA LEU A 752 -52.63 13.72 -30.51
C LEU A 752 -52.42 12.57 -29.53
N GLY A 753 -53.02 11.40 -29.77
CA GLY A 753 -52.84 10.23 -28.92
C GLY A 753 -51.38 9.77 -28.84
N LYS A 754 -50.66 9.80 -29.98
CA LYS A 754 -49.20 9.54 -30.00
C LYS A 754 -48.43 10.59 -29.20
N ALA A 755 -48.68 11.88 -29.45
CA ALA A 755 -48.00 12.98 -28.76
C ALA A 755 -48.26 12.98 -27.24
N GLN A 756 -49.46 12.61 -26.79
CA GLN A 756 -49.79 12.43 -25.37
C GLN A 756 -49.04 11.24 -24.76
N GLY A 757 -48.93 10.13 -25.48
CA GLY A 757 -48.12 8.99 -25.07
C GLY A 757 -46.64 9.37 -24.91
N ASP A 758 -46.08 10.08 -25.89
CA ASP A 758 -44.69 10.57 -25.88
C ASP A 758 -44.45 11.54 -24.71
N LEU A 759 -45.38 12.48 -24.46
CA LEU A 759 -45.31 13.42 -23.33
C LEU A 759 -45.31 12.67 -21.99
N THR A 760 -46.17 11.66 -21.84
CA THR A 760 -46.27 10.87 -20.59
C THR A 760 -44.98 10.08 -20.32
N ASP A 761 -44.39 9.48 -21.37
CA ASP A 761 -43.11 8.78 -21.29
C ASP A 761 -41.96 9.76 -20.95
N LEU A 762 -41.92 10.94 -21.58
CA LEU A 762 -40.93 11.98 -21.27
C LEU A 762 -41.07 12.52 -19.84
N GLN A 763 -42.29 12.76 -19.36
CA GLN A 763 -42.54 13.18 -17.97
C GLN A 763 -42.09 12.11 -16.96
N THR A 764 -42.35 10.84 -17.27
CA THR A 764 -41.90 9.71 -16.43
C THR A 764 -40.37 9.65 -16.37
N ARG A 765 -39.69 9.79 -17.52
CA ARG A 765 -38.22 9.82 -17.59
C ARG A 765 -37.62 11.03 -16.91
N TYR A 766 -38.24 12.20 -17.03
CA TYR A 766 -37.82 13.41 -16.32
C TYR A 766 -37.96 13.24 -14.80
N GLY A 767 -39.10 12.70 -14.32
CA GLY A 767 -39.30 12.40 -12.90
C GLY A 767 -38.21 11.48 -12.36
N ALA A 768 -37.90 10.39 -13.08
CA ALA A 768 -36.82 9.48 -12.71
C ALA A 768 -35.43 10.15 -12.73
N ALA A 769 -35.19 11.09 -13.66
CA ALA A 769 -33.92 11.83 -13.73
C ALA A 769 -33.79 12.89 -12.61
N ALA A 770 -34.90 13.44 -12.13
CA ALA A 770 -34.93 14.38 -11.01
C ALA A 770 -34.76 13.70 -9.65
N GLU A 771 -35.06 12.39 -9.55
CA GLU A 771 -34.81 11.56 -8.37
C GLU A 771 -33.37 10.99 -8.31
N ASP A 772 -32.52 11.28 -9.30
CA ASP A 772 -31.12 10.85 -9.29
C ASP A 772 -30.38 11.44 -8.08
N VAL A 773 -29.58 10.63 -7.39
CA VAL A 773 -28.80 11.04 -6.21
C VAL A 773 -27.84 12.20 -6.52
N ASP A 774 -27.38 12.31 -7.77
CA ASP A 774 -26.51 13.38 -8.22
C ASP A 774 -27.27 14.57 -8.82
N TYR A 775 -28.61 14.57 -8.82
CA TYR A 775 -29.38 15.73 -9.29
C TYR A 775 -29.29 16.88 -8.28
N ASP A 776 -28.91 18.05 -8.78
CA ASP A 776 -28.76 19.28 -8.00
C ASP A 776 -29.65 20.37 -8.59
N VAL A 777 -30.59 20.87 -7.79
CA VAL A 777 -31.63 21.82 -8.23
C VAL A 777 -31.04 23.18 -8.62
N GLU A 778 -30.03 23.65 -7.89
CA GLU A 778 -29.42 24.96 -8.12
C GLU A 778 -28.58 24.95 -9.41
N ALA A 779 -27.79 23.88 -9.61
CA ALA A 779 -27.08 23.62 -10.85
C ALA A 779 -28.04 23.41 -12.02
N ALA A 780 -29.17 22.73 -11.82
CA ALA A 780 -30.18 22.53 -12.86
C ALA A 780 -30.81 23.82 -13.33
N THR A 781 -31.11 24.74 -12.41
CA THR A 781 -31.62 26.07 -12.74
C THR A 781 -30.62 26.84 -13.61
N THR A 782 -29.35 26.85 -13.20
CA THR A 782 -28.27 27.54 -13.94
C THR A 782 -28.06 26.95 -15.34
N THR A 783 -28.08 25.62 -15.46
CA THR A 783 -27.91 24.92 -16.75
C THR A 783 -29.13 25.10 -17.66
N TYR A 784 -30.34 25.15 -17.09
CA TYR A 784 -31.57 25.45 -17.81
C TYR A 784 -31.56 26.87 -18.38
N ASP A 785 -31.18 27.87 -17.58
CA ASP A 785 -31.10 29.27 -18.04
C ASP A 785 -30.15 29.41 -19.23
N LYS A 786 -28.97 28.77 -19.17
CA LYS A 786 -28.02 28.73 -20.29
C LYS A 786 -28.62 28.01 -21.50
N ALA A 787 -29.30 26.89 -21.31
CA ALA A 787 -29.93 26.17 -22.41
C ALA A 787 -31.04 27.00 -23.07
N ARG A 788 -31.77 27.83 -22.30
CA ARG A 788 -32.76 28.78 -22.84
C ARG A 788 -32.14 29.89 -23.68
N GLU A 789 -30.93 30.36 -23.36
CA GLU A 789 -30.21 31.31 -24.20
C GLU A 789 -29.98 30.70 -25.60
N PHE A 790 -29.51 29.45 -25.68
CA PHE A 790 -29.34 28.73 -26.95
C PHE A 790 -30.67 28.48 -27.67
N ASP A 791 -31.74 28.12 -26.94
CA ASP A 791 -33.08 27.93 -27.51
C ASP A 791 -33.60 29.22 -28.15
N SER A 792 -33.41 30.37 -27.49
CA SER A 792 -33.84 31.67 -28.00
C SER A 792 -33.03 32.19 -29.19
N ALA A 793 -31.74 31.87 -29.26
CA ALA A 793 -30.83 32.38 -30.29
C ALA A 793 -30.80 31.51 -31.56
N GLU A 794 -30.79 30.18 -31.40
CA GLU A 794 -30.53 29.22 -32.49
C GLU A 794 -31.64 28.15 -32.61
N GLY A 795 -32.60 28.13 -31.68
CA GLY A 795 -33.73 27.21 -31.66
C GLY A 795 -33.53 25.96 -30.77
N PRO A 796 -34.58 25.14 -30.60
CA PRO A 796 -34.63 24.08 -29.59
C PRO A 796 -33.62 22.95 -29.86
N VAL A 797 -33.25 22.74 -31.12
CA VAL A 797 -32.24 21.74 -31.49
C VAL A 797 -30.85 22.12 -30.97
N ALA A 798 -30.51 23.42 -30.96
CA ALA A 798 -29.22 23.91 -30.48
C ALA A 798 -29.10 23.74 -28.95
N ALA A 799 -30.15 24.08 -28.21
CA ALA A 799 -30.23 23.86 -26.76
C ALA A 799 -30.06 22.38 -26.38
N LEU A 800 -30.75 21.47 -27.09
CA LEU A 800 -30.61 20.03 -26.87
C LEU A 800 -29.19 19.53 -27.21
N THR A 801 -28.59 20.05 -28.29
CA THR A 801 -27.22 19.69 -28.70
C THR A 801 -26.18 20.15 -27.67
N TYR A 802 -26.34 21.36 -27.11
CA TYR A 802 -25.51 21.87 -26.02
C TYR A 802 -25.56 20.93 -24.81
N LEU A 803 -26.76 20.56 -24.36
CA LEU A 803 -26.95 19.69 -23.19
C LEU A 803 -26.43 18.27 -23.43
N GLU A 804 -26.62 17.71 -24.63
CA GLU A 804 -26.02 16.42 -24.99
C GLU A 804 -24.49 16.48 -25.01
N THR A 805 -23.92 17.58 -25.46
CA THR A 805 -22.46 17.80 -25.48
C THR A 805 -21.91 17.94 -24.06
N GLU A 806 -22.59 18.69 -23.19
CA GLU A 806 -22.29 18.77 -21.75
C GLU A 806 -22.32 17.39 -21.09
N ALA A 807 -23.40 16.63 -21.27
CA ALA A 807 -23.54 15.30 -20.70
C ALA A 807 -22.48 14.32 -21.21
N ARG A 808 -22.16 14.35 -22.52
CA ARG A 808 -21.08 13.53 -23.09
C ARG A 808 -19.71 13.90 -22.52
N ARG A 809 -19.37 15.20 -22.48
CA ARG A 809 -18.10 15.68 -21.91
C ARG A 809 -17.95 15.29 -20.44
N ALA A 810 -19.02 15.41 -19.66
CA ALA A 810 -19.04 14.96 -18.28
C ALA A 810 -18.81 13.45 -18.18
N ASN A 811 -19.45 12.64 -19.04
CA ASN A 811 -19.28 11.19 -19.05
C ASN A 811 -17.84 10.75 -19.40
N ASP A 812 -17.21 11.40 -20.38
CA ASP A 812 -15.80 11.13 -20.73
C ASP A 812 -14.85 11.49 -19.59
N ARG A 813 -15.13 12.60 -18.87
CA ARG A 813 -14.35 13.02 -17.69
C ARG A 813 -14.57 12.10 -16.50
N ILE A 814 -15.78 11.59 -16.28
CA ILE A 814 -16.09 10.62 -15.22
C ILE A 814 -15.19 9.40 -15.36
N VAL A 815 -15.14 8.79 -16.55
CA VAL A 815 -14.34 7.57 -16.76
C VAL A 815 -12.86 7.78 -16.38
N ARG A 816 -12.27 8.90 -16.80
CA ARG A 816 -10.87 9.23 -16.50
C ARG A 816 -10.67 9.57 -15.02
N SER A 817 -11.43 10.54 -14.51
CA SER A 817 -11.28 11.02 -13.12
C SER A 817 -11.61 9.95 -12.08
N GLU A 818 -12.59 9.08 -12.34
CA GLU A 818 -12.93 7.97 -11.45
C GLU A 818 -11.85 6.89 -11.48
N SER A 819 -11.31 6.56 -12.67
CA SER A 819 -10.18 5.63 -12.78
C SER A 819 -8.95 6.15 -12.03
N ASP A 820 -8.60 7.42 -12.23
CA ASP A 820 -7.44 8.05 -11.57
C ASP A 820 -7.62 8.14 -10.05
N ALA A 821 -8.81 8.49 -9.57
CA ALA A 821 -9.11 8.56 -8.14
C ALA A 821 -9.11 7.17 -7.49
N LYS A 822 -9.71 6.16 -8.15
CA LYS A 822 -9.71 4.77 -7.68
C LYS A 822 -8.32 4.15 -7.68
N ALA A 823 -7.49 4.45 -8.67
CA ALA A 823 -6.12 3.96 -8.72
C ALA A 823 -5.29 4.47 -7.53
N GLU A 824 -5.34 5.78 -7.24
CA GLU A 824 -4.67 6.37 -6.08
C GLU A 824 -5.21 5.84 -4.75
N PHE A 825 -6.53 5.71 -4.63
CA PHE A 825 -7.16 5.13 -3.44
C PHE A 825 -6.73 3.66 -3.24
N THR A 826 -6.71 2.87 -4.31
CA THR A 826 -6.30 1.46 -4.27
C THR A 826 -4.82 1.32 -3.93
N ALA A 827 -3.97 2.20 -4.45
CA ALA A 827 -2.56 2.26 -4.10
C ALA A 827 -2.37 2.56 -2.60
N PHE A 828 -3.09 3.56 -2.07
CA PHE A 828 -3.05 3.92 -0.65
C PHE A 828 -3.47 2.75 0.25
N ILE A 829 -4.62 2.11 0.00
CA ILE A 829 -5.09 1.01 0.87
C ILE A 829 -4.21 -0.23 0.79
N ASN A 830 -3.58 -0.52 -0.37
CA ASN A 830 -2.67 -1.65 -0.50
C ASN A 830 -1.37 -1.40 0.26
N GLU A 831 -0.81 -0.20 0.16
CA GLU A 831 0.38 0.23 0.90
C GLU A 831 0.15 0.16 2.42
N MET A 832 -1.01 0.65 2.87
CA MET A 832 -1.42 0.63 4.27
C MET A 832 -1.97 -0.73 4.74
N SER A 833 -2.02 -1.75 3.87
CA SER A 833 -2.57 -3.08 4.17
C SER A 833 -4.00 -3.06 4.75
N ILE A 834 -4.85 -2.14 4.28
CA ILE A 834 -6.23 -1.98 4.73
C ILE A 834 -7.16 -2.84 3.86
N ASN A 835 -7.88 -3.76 4.51
CA ASN A 835 -8.83 -4.65 3.84
C ASN A 835 -10.21 -4.01 3.72
N LEU A 836 -10.49 -3.46 2.54
CA LEU A 836 -11.80 -2.95 2.13
C LEU A 836 -12.23 -3.68 0.85
N VAL A 837 -13.47 -4.13 0.79
CA VAL A 837 -13.99 -4.94 -0.32
C VAL A 837 -15.03 -4.17 -1.13
N GLU A 838 -16.00 -3.53 -0.47
CA GLU A 838 -17.08 -2.80 -1.15
C GLU A 838 -16.62 -1.43 -1.67
N GLU A 839 -15.77 -0.74 -0.89
CA GLU A 839 -15.21 0.58 -1.20
C GLU A 839 -14.24 0.54 -2.38
N ARG A 840 -13.70 -0.64 -2.75
CA ARG A 840 -12.87 -0.79 -3.96
C ARG A 840 -13.70 -0.70 -5.25
N GLY A 841 -14.96 -1.14 -5.20
CA GLY A 841 -15.86 -1.14 -6.35
C GLY A 841 -16.61 0.18 -6.53
N ASP A 842 -16.99 0.82 -5.42
CA ASP A 842 -17.85 2.01 -5.42
C ASP A 842 -17.10 3.26 -4.93
N TRP A 843 -16.93 4.23 -5.84
CA TRP A 843 -16.23 5.48 -5.54
C TRP A 843 -16.92 6.30 -4.45
N ARG A 844 -18.26 6.20 -4.28
CA ARG A 844 -19.00 6.94 -3.25
C ARG A 844 -18.69 6.41 -1.86
N LYS A 845 -18.63 5.09 -1.72
CA LYS A 845 -18.20 4.43 -0.49
C LYS A 845 -16.73 4.73 -0.19
N ALA A 846 -15.87 4.71 -1.21
CA ALA A 846 -14.47 5.14 -1.07
C ALA A 846 -14.35 6.59 -0.57
N ALA A 847 -15.07 7.53 -1.19
CA ALA A 847 -15.05 8.94 -0.79
C ALA A 847 -15.58 9.17 0.63
N ALA A 848 -16.64 8.47 1.03
CA ALA A 848 -17.15 8.51 2.40
C ALA A 848 -16.12 7.95 3.40
N TRP A 849 -15.49 6.83 3.06
CA TRP A 849 -14.44 6.24 3.89
C TRP A 849 -13.24 7.18 4.03
N VAL A 850 -12.77 7.78 2.94
CA VAL A 850 -11.63 8.72 2.95
C VAL A 850 -11.93 9.90 3.88
N ARG A 851 -13.10 10.54 3.76
CA ARG A 851 -13.49 11.66 4.65
C ARG A 851 -13.52 11.26 6.11
N ASN A 852 -14.15 10.11 6.42
CA ASN A 852 -14.21 9.59 7.79
C ASN A 852 -12.83 9.25 8.33
N HIS A 853 -11.94 8.69 7.50
CA HIS A 853 -10.60 8.30 7.89
C HIS A 853 -9.70 9.51 8.13
N VAL A 854 -9.77 10.53 7.26
CA VAL A 854 -9.11 11.84 7.49
C VAL A 854 -9.59 12.44 8.80
N GLN A 855 -10.91 12.50 9.04
CA GLN A 855 -11.46 13.04 10.28
C GLN A 855 -10.97 12.26 11.51
N LYS A 856 -10.92 10.93 11.45
CA LYS A 856 -10.40 10.09 12.54
C LYS A 856 -8.93 10.36 12.83
N LEU A 857 -8.09 10.40 11.79
CA LEU A 857 -6.66 10.66 11.92
C LEU A 857 -6.39 12.07 12.46
N THR A 858 -7.14 13.08 12.00
CA THR A 858 -6.96 14.46 12.47
C THR A 858 -7.53 14.70 13.86
N ALA A 859 -8.70 14.16 14.20
CA ALA A 859 -9.40 14.49 15.45
C ALA A 859 -8.98 13.63 16.66
N SER A 860 -8.46 12.42 16.45
CA SER A 860 -8.06 11.50 17.52
C SER A 860 -6.58 11.14 17.42
N THR A 861 -6.16 10.41 16.40
CA THR A 861 -4.81 9.79 16.36
C THR A 861 -3.69 10.82 16.38
N LEU A 862 -3.81 11.90 15.59
CA LEU A 862 -2.80 12.96 15.56
C LEU A 862 -2.75 13.72 16.90
N VAL A 863 -3.90 14.03 17.48
CA VAL A 863 -3.99 14.74 18.77
C VAL A 863 -3.41 13.90 19.90
N GLU A 864 -3.71 12.60 19.93
CA GLU A 864 -3.17 11.64 20.90
C GLU A 864 -1.64 11.56 20.79
N TYR A 865 -1.09 11.34 19.59
CA TYR A 865 0.36 11.29 19.42
C TYR A 865 1.06 12.63 19.72
N GLU A 866 0.44 13.78 19.41
CA GLU A 866 0.97 15.09 19.78
C GLU A 866 0.97 15.32 21.30
N GLN A 867 -0.06 14.86 22.01
CA GLN A 867 -0.11 14.90 23.47
C GLN A 867 0.91 13.95 24.12
N GLU A 868 0.99 12.71 23.63
CA GLU A 868 1.98 11.73 24.10
C GLU A 868 3.41 12.20 23.84
N ALA A 869 3.68 12.79 22.67
CA ALA A 869 5.00 13.34 22.34
C ALA A 869 5.38 14.47 23.29
N LYS A 870 4.43 15.35 23.64
CA LYS A 870 4.64 16.42 24.61
C LYS A 870 4.93 15.87 26.01
N ALA A 871 4.14 14.91 26.49
CA ALA A 871 4.35 14.26 27.78
C ALA A 871 5.69 13.51 27.83
N ALA A 872 6.06 12.80 26.77
CA ALA A 872 7.34 12.10 26.67
C ALA A 872 8.53 13.07 26.66
N ARG A 873 8.40 14.25 26.03
CA ARG A 873 9.43 15.33 26.07
C ARG A 873 9.61 15.87 27.49
N GLU A 874 8.50 16.13 28.19
CA GLU A 874 8.54 16.60 29.58
C GLU A 874 9.21 15.56 30.50
N ALA A 875 8.84 14.28 30.36
CA ALA A 875 9.46 13.18 31.10
C ALA A 875 10.96 13.01 30.80
N ALA A 876 11.36 13.11 29.53
CA ALA A 876 12.76 13.05 29.13
C ALA A 876 13.59 14.19 29.75
N ASN A 877 13.07 15.43 29.75
CA ASN A 877 13.72 16.58 30.36
C ASN A 877 13.88 16.42 31.88
N GLN A 878 12.86 15.87 32.55
CA GLN A 878 12.91 15.62 34.00
C GLN A 878 13.94 14.54 34.35
N SER A 879 13.92 13.38 33.66
CA SER A 879 14.90 12.31 33.89
C SER A 879 16.32 12.79 33.58
N PHE A 880 16.53 13.52 32.49
CA PHE A 880 17.86 14.04 32.16
C PHE A 880 18.44 14.93 33.29
N ARG A 881 17.61 15.82 33.87
CA ARG A 881 18.03 16.69 34.98
C ARG A 881 18.38 15.90 36.24
N ALA A 882 17.52 14.96 36.61
CA ALA A 882 17.66 14.18 37.84
C ALA A 882 18.81 13.16 37.77
N ASP A 883 18.90 12.42 36.66
CA ASP A 883 19.75 11.24 36.57
C ASP A 883 21.12 11.55 35.96
N VAL A 884 21.20 12.51 35.02
CA VAL A 884 22.42 12.81 34.27
C VAL A 884 23.07 14.11 34.74
N ALA A 885 22.35 15.25 34.69
CA ALA A 885 22.93 16.56 34.97
C ALA A 885 23.36 16.72 36.44
N TYR A 886 22.51 16.30 37.38
CA TYR A 886 22.81 16.38 38.82
C TYR A 886 24.00 15.48 39.20
N ARG A 887 24.03 14.23 38.71
CA ARG A 887 25.14 13.30 39.00
C ARG A 887 26.46 13.76 38.40
N MET A 888 26.46 14.31 37.17
CA MET A 888 27.65 14.94 36.58
C MET A 888 28.20 16.07 37.46
N ARG A 889 27.34 16.92 37.99
CA ARG A 889 27.75 18.02 38.87
C ARG A 889 28.35 17.53 40.19
N GLU A 890 27.78 16.48 40.78
CA GLU A 890 28.39 15.85 41.96
C GLU A 890 29.76 15.25 41.66
N ALA A 891 29.90 14.59 40.50
CA ALA A 891 31.16 14.00 40.08
C ALA A 891 32.25 15.07 39.89
N ILE A 892 31.91 16.22 39.28
CA ILE A 892 32.79 17.38 39.17
C ILE A 892 33.27 17.88 40.55
N LYS A 893 32.36 18.07 41.50
CA LYS A 893 32.72 18.52 42.87
C LYS A 893 33.64 17.53 43.58
N ARG A 894 33.51 16.23 43.31
CA ARG A 894 34.38 15.20 43.90
C ARG A 894 35.79 15.26 43.36
N VAL A 895 35.98 15.50 42.06
CA VAL A 895 37.30 15.72 41.44
C VAL A 895 38.04 16.84 42.16
N GLU A 896 37.35 17.97 42.38
CA GLU A 896 37.90 19.14 43.05
C GLU A 896 38.33 18.78 44.49
N HIS A 897 37.49 18.03 45.22
CA HIS A 897 37.79 17.60 46.58
C HIS A 897 38.97 16.63 46.69
N ASP A 898 39.03 15.59 45.83
CA ASP A 898 40.10 14.59 45.83
C ASP A 898 41.47 15.25 45.53
N ILE A 899 41.50 16.23 44.63
CA ILE A 899 42.72 17.00 44.31
C ILE A 899 43.17 17.85 45.48
N ASP A 900 42.24 18.49 46.19
CA ASP A 900 42.56 19.28 47.37
C ASP A 900 43.12 18.42 48.51
N ASP A 901 42.59 17.21 48.70
CA ASP A 901 43.09 16.26 49.69
C ASP A 901 44.51 15.75 49.36
N LEU A 902 44.78 15.39 48.11
CA LEU A 902 46.13 15.00 47.67
C LEU A 902 47.13 16.15 47.79
N ASN A 903 46.73 17.37 47.44
CA ASN A 903 47.55 18.55 47.62
C ASN A 903 47.83 18.86 49.10
N ARG A 904 46.92 18.51 50.02
CA ARG A 904 47.17 18.62 51.47
C ARG A 904 48.31 17.69 51.91
N ILE A 905 48.39 16.48 51.35
CA ILE A 905 49.48 15.53 51.62
C ILE A 905 50.81 16.05 51.05
N LEU A 906 50.81 16.61 49.83
CA LEU A 906 52.02 17.16 49.21
C LEU A 906 52.58 18.40 49.91
N ARG A 907 51.78 19.17 50.66
CA ARG A 907 52.29 20.32 51.44
C ARG A 907 53.34 19.92 52.47
N ALA A 908 53.30 18.68 52.94
CA ALA A 908 54.27 18.15 53.88
C ALA A 908 55.55 17.61 53.24
N CYS A 909 55.61 17.61 51.91
CA CYS A 909 56.78 17.17 51.16
C CYS A 909 57.94 18.16 51.34
N PRO A 910 59.16 17.69 51.68
CA PRO A 910 60.34 18.55 51.72
C PRO A 910 60.68 19.06 50.31
N GLU A 911 61.51 20.09 50.25
CA GLU A 911 61.99 20.62 48.97
C GLU A 911 62.98 19.64 48.33
N PHE A 912 62.73 19.29 47.07
CA PHE A 912 63.65 18.47 46.28
C PHE A 912 64.80 19.30 45.71
N THR A 913 65.75 18.65 45.05
CA THR A 913 66.89 19.28 44.38
C THR A 913 66.44 20.48 43.54
N GLY A 914 66.97 21.68 43.82
CA GLY A 914 66.56 22.93 43.17
C GLY A 914 65.44 23.74 43.88
N GLY A 915 64.99 23.33 45.08
CA GLY A 915 63.94 24.02 45.83
C GLY A 915 62.52 23.69 45.34
N GLU A 916 62.36 22.56 44.66
CA GLU A 916 61.12 22.19 43.97
C GLU A 916 60.07 21.58 44.91
N LYS A 917 58.82 22.00 44.74
CA LYS A 917 57.60 21.46 45.35
C LYS A 917 56.57 21.12 44.29
N TYR A 918 55.75 20.10 44.56
CA TYR A 918 54.77 19.59 43.61
C TYR A 918 53.33 19.91 44.03
N ARG A 919 52.46 20.22 43.06
CA ARG A 919 51.02 20.47 43.28
C ARG A 919 50.18 19.87 42.14
N PHE A 920 49.19 19.04 42.47
CA PHE A 920 48.20 18.54 41.51
C PHE A 920 47.23 19.62 41.05
N VAL A 921 46.90 19.62 39.76
CA VAL A 921 45.92 20.52 39.15
C VAL A 921 45.02 19.73 38.21
N ALA A 922 43.70 19.99 38.28
CA ALA A 922 42.75 19.65 37.22
C ALA A 922 42.18 20.93 36.61
N THR A 923 42.23 21.01 35.28
CA THR A 923 41.65 22.13 34.52
C THR A 923 40.59 21.59 33.57
N PRO A 924 39.47 22.31 33.34
CA PRO A 924 38.47 21.87 32.36
C PRO A 924 39.08 21.66 30.97
N ALA A 925 38.85 20.49 30.38
CA ALA A 925 39.38 20.13 29.07
C ALA A 925 38.71 20.96 27.97
N LEU A 926 39.51 21.57 27.08
CA LEU A 926 39.02 22.48 26.03
C LEU A 926 37.94 21.83 25.14
N ALA A 927 38.10 20.53 24.82
CA ALA A 927 37.17 19.77 23.99
C ALA A 927 35.75 19.66 24.57
N HIS A 928 35.62 19.73 25.90
CA HIS A 928 34.37 19.56 26.63
C HIS A 928 34.02 20.75 27.53
N LYS A 929 34.74 21.88 27.37
CA LYS A 929 34.56 23.08 28.21
C LYS A 929 33.12 23.63 28.16
N ALA A 930 32.51 23.69 26.97
CA ALA A 930 31.13 24.14 26.82
C ALA A 930 30.13 23.22 27.53
N LEU A 931 30.38 21.90 27.54
CA LEU A 931 29.56 20.93 28.26
C LEU A 931 29.74 21.07 29.78
N TYR A 932 30.98 21.26 30.24
CA TYR A 932 31.30 21.52 31.64
C TYR A 932 30.60 22.79 32.15
N GLU A 933 30.68 23.90 31.41
CA GLU A 933 30.02 25.18 31.77
C GLU A 933 28.50 25.05 31.79
N LEU A 934 27.91 24.32 30.83
CA LEU A 934 26.47 24.03 30.80
C LEU A 934 26.01 23.28 32.05
N ILE A 935 26.71 22.21 32.44
CA ILE A 935 26.38 21.39 33.62
C ILE A 935 26.56 22.19 34.92
N GLN A 936 27.53 23.10 34.97
CA GLN A 936 27.76 23.96 36.13
C GLN A 936 26.76 25.10 36.27
N SER A 937 26.13 25.53 35.17
CA SER A 937 25.20 26.66 35.18
C SER A 937 23.95 26.38 36.04
N SER A 938 23.62 27.28 36.97
CA SER A 938 22.43 27.16 37.83
C SER A 938 21.13 27.30 37.03
N ALA A 939 21.15 28.14 35.98
CA ALA A 939 20.00 28.35 35.09
C ALA A 939 19.53 27.06 34.40
N PHE A 940 20.46 26.18 34.00
CA PHE A 940 20.17 24.88 33.38
C PHE A 940 19.52 23.88 34.36
N LEU A 941 19.80 24.03 35.65
CA LEU A 941 19.31 23.13 36.70
C LEU A 941 18.04 23.61 37.39
N GLU A 942 17.69 24.90 37.30
CA GLU A 942 16.56 25.50 38.02
C GLU A 942 15.38 25.84 37.10
N SER A 943 15.60 26.33 35.88
CA SER A 943 14.50 26.70 34.97
C SER A 943 13.67 25.48 34.57
N GLY A 944 12.37 25.48 34.89
CA GLY A 944 11.40 24.46 34.46
C GLY A 944 11.24 24.34 32.93
N SER A 945 11.93 25.20 32.16
CA SER A 945 11.78 25.39 30.72
C SER A 945 13.12 25.40 29.98
N SER A 946 14.08 24.55 30.36
CA SER A 946 15.27 24.28 29.54
C SER A 946 15.16 22.88 28.93
N PRO A 947 14.61 22.78 27.70
CA PRO A 947 14.32 21.51 27.08
C PRO A 947 15.58 20.98 26.39
N LEU A 948 15.89 19.72 26.63
CA LEU A 948 16.82 18.89 25.85
C LEU A 948 16.51 18.94 24.33
N PHE A 949 15.33 19.45 23.95
CA PHE A 949 14.74 19.40 22.60
C PHE A 949 14.28 20.72 21.99
N GLU A 950 14.34 21.89 22.65
CA GLU A 950 13.87 23.16 22.04
C GLU A 950 14.93 24.26 21.86
N ALA A 951 16.20 24.10 22.25
CA ALA A 951 17.19 25.15 21.98
C ALA A 951 17.97 24.90 20.67
N ALA A 952 18.12 25.95 19.88
CA ALA A 952 18.90 26.01 18.64
C ALA A 952 20.42 25.88 18.84
N ASP A 953 20.90 25.55 20.04
CA ASP A 953 22.31 25.55 20.43
C ASP A 953 23.04 24.24 20.12
N ASP A 954 24.20 24.35 19.47
CA ASP A 954 25.04 23.21 19.07
C ASP A 954 25.53 22.36 20.26
N VAL A 955 25.61 22.94 21.46
CA VAL A 955 26.02 22.25 22.69
C VAL A 955 24.98 21.21 23.12
N GLN A 956 23.68 21.51 22.99
CA GLN A 956 22.60 20.57 23.35
C GLN A 956 22.47 19.43 22.34
N LYS A 957 22.63 19.73 21.05
CA LYS A 957 22.73 18.69 20.00
C LYS A 957 23.91 17.76 20.27
N LYS A 958 25.06 18.31 20.66
CA LYS A 958 26.25 17.52 21.03
C LYS A 958 25.99 16.66 22.27
N LEU A 959 25.28 17.18 23.28
CA LEU A 959 24.85 16.42 24.46
C LEU A 959 23.91 15.25 24.13
N VAL A 960 22.90 15.48 23.27
CA VAL A 960 22.01 14.40 22.78
C VAL A 960 22.81 13.37 21.99
N SER A 961 23.76 13.79 21.15
CA SER A 961 24.63 12.88 20.42
C SER A 961 25.53 12.03 21.34
N PHE A 962 26.03 12.61 22.44
CA PHE A 962 26.80 11.85 23.43
C PHE A 962 25.92 10.84 24.19
N LEU A 963 24.67 11.19 24.51
CA LEU A 963 23.72 10.24 25.10
C LEU A 963 23.50 9.06 24.13
N GLU A 964 23.24 9.33 22.85
CA GLU A 964 23.01 8.30 21.83
C GLU A 964 24.24 7.44 21.57
N ALA A 965 25.44 8.02 21.55
CA ALA A 965 26.70 7.30 21.40
C ALA A 965 26.97 6.30 22.53
N CYS A 966 26.43 6.56 23.74
CA CYS A 966 26.51 5.60 24.85
C CYS A 966 25.76 4.30 24.57
N GLU A 967 24.74 4.33 23.70
CA GLU A 967 23.95 3.14 23.36
C GLU A 967 24.61 2.32 22.25
N THR A 968 25.12 2.99 21.22
CA THR A 968 25.77 2.34 20.07
C THR A 968 27.18 1.84 20.40
N GLY A 969 27.74 2.24 21.54
CA GLY A 969 29.12 1.97 21.92
C GLY A 969 30.14 2.77 21.12
N ALA A 970 29.68 3.70 20.27
CA ALA A 970 30.52 4.58 19.50
C ALA A 970 31.24 5.57 20.42
N ASP A 971 32.54 5.78 20.17
CA ASP A 971 33.35 6.79 20.87
C ASP A 971 33.36 6.69 22.41
N LYS A 972 33.14 5.48 22.95
CA LYS A 972 33.06 5.20 24.40
C LYS A 972 34.28 5.72 25.18
N ALA A 973 35.46 5.71 24.55
CA ALA A 973 36.71 6.16 25.16
C ALA A 973 36.82 7.69 25.33
N ASN A 974 36.05 8.46 24.55
CA ASN A 974 36.12 9.94 24.51
C ASN A 974 34.77 10.61 24.84
N ASN A 975 33.85 9.86 25.46
CA ASN A 975 32.53 10.35 25.84
C ASN A 975 32.51 10.75 27.33
N PRO A 976 32.35 12.04 27.67
CA PRO A 976 32.32 12.50 29.06
C PRO A 976 31.14 11.95 29.89
N LEU A 977 30.09 11.43 29.26
CA LEU A 977 28.98 10.77 29.95
C LEU A 977 29.26 9.29 30.29
N GLU A 978 30.31 8.71 29.72
CA GLU A 978 30.86 7.40 30.09
C GLU A 978 31.94 7.54 31.18
N ASP A 979 32.82 8.54 31.03
CA ASP A 979 33.85 8.87 32.02
C ASP A 979 33.92 10.39 32.22
N TYR A 980 33.31 10.87 33.30
CA TYR A 980 33.27 12.30 33.63
C TYR A 980 34.65 12.92 33.84
N ARG A 981 35.68 12.12 34.10
CA ARG A 981 37.06 12.61 34.26
C ARG A 981 37.62 13.18 32.97
N LEU A 982 37.05 12.82 31.81
CA LEU A 982 37.36 13.42 30.51
C LEU A 982 36.97 14.91 30.43
N LEU A 983 36.15 15.40 31.36
CA LEU A 983 35.89 16.84 31.50
C LEU A 983 37.12 17.63 31.96
N PHE A 984 38.17 16.95 32.44
CA PHE A 984 39.36 17.56 33.01
C PHE A 984 40.65 17.09 32.33
N ASN A 985 41.62 17.99 32.29
CA ASN A 985 43.03 17.69 32.05
C ASN A 985 43.77 17.78 33.39
N PHE A 986 44.38 16.67 33.80
CA PHE A 986 45.17 16.51 35.01
C PHE A 986 46.66 16.72 34.74
N ASP A 987 47.33 17.47 35.61
CA ASP A 987 48.78 17.69 35.54
C ASP A 987 49.37 17.91 36.95
N LEU A 988 50.70 17.87 37.05
CA LEU A 988 51.46 18.17 38.26
C LEU A 988 52.30 19.42 38.03
N GLU A 989 52.03 20.49 38.76
CA GLU A 989 52.82 21.72 38.74
C GLU A 989 54.09 21.58 39.59
N ILE A 990 55.20 22.06 39.04
CA ILE A 990 56.49 22.16 39.71
C ILE A 990 56.69 23.62 40.12
N ARG A 991 56.86 23.86 41.41
CA ARG A 991 56.94 25.20 42.01
C ARG A 991 58.24 25.36 42.77
N VAL A 992 58.87 26.52 42.69
CA VAL A 992 60.02 26.91 43.52
C VAL A 992 59.58 28.15 44.31
N GLY A 993 59.50 28.01 45.64
CA GLY A 993 58.74 28.94 46.48
C GLY A 993 57.26 29.00 46.06
N ASP A 994 56.69 30.21 45.94
CA ASP A 994 55.30 30.41 45.51
C ASP A 994 55.10 30.49 43.98
N LYS A 995 56.18 30.45 43.19
CA LYS A 995 56.11 30.60 41.73
C LYS A 995 56.08 29.25 41.02
N LYS A 996 55.16 29.12 40.06
CA LYS A 996 55.14 27.99 39.10
C LYS A 996 56.32 28.13 38.14
N VAL A 997 57.16 27.11 38.10
CA VAL A 997 58.33 27.05 37.21
C VAL A 997 58.00 26.22 35.97
N ASP A 998 57.40 25.04 36.14
CA ASP A 998 57.05 24.17 35.01
C ASP A 998 55.85 23.23 35.34
N SER A 999 55.45 22.38 34.40
CA SER A 999 54.54 21.26 34.61
C SER A 999 55.16 19.92 34.20
N LEU A 1000 54.76 18.85 34.89
CA LEU A 1000 55.31 17.51 34.66
C LEU A 1000 55.08 17.04 33.21
N SER A 1001 53.92 17.36 32.62
CA SER A 1001 53.61 17.10 31.21
C SER A 1001 54.62 17.68 30.22
N LYS A 1002 55.20 18.85 30.52
CA LYS A 1002 56.21 19.51 29.67
C LYS A 1002 57.61 19.00 29.93
N ARG A 1003 57.93 18.71 31.20
CA ARG A 1003 59.25 18.25 31.62
C ARG A 1003 59.57 16.83 31.17
N LEU A 1004 58.56 15.97 31.00
CA LEU A 1004 58.71 14.57 30.57
C LEU A 1004 59.46 14.40 29.23
N GLY A 1005 59.57 15.46 28.41
CA GLY A 1005 60.22 15.41 27.09
C GLY A 1005 61.66 15.92 26.98
N VAL A 1006 62.28 16.53 28.01
CA VAL A 1006 63.49 17.38 27.81
C VAL A 1006 64.65 17.18 28.82
N GLY A 1007 64.62 16.22 29.76
CA GLY A 1007 65.66 16.09 30.81
C GLY A 1007 66.42 14.75 30.85
N SER A 1008 67.29 14.63 31.86
CA SER A 1008 68.14 13.45 32.12
C SER A 1008 67.33 12.26 32.68
N ASN A 1009 67.63 11.04 32.22
CA ASN A 1009 66.88 9.79 32.50
C ASN A 1009 66.56 9.50 33.99
N GLY A 1010 67.28 10.10 34.95
CA GLY A 1010 67.06 9.90 36.39
C GLY A 1010 66.12 10.91 37.06
N GLU A 1011 66.14 12.18 36.66
CA GLU A 1011 65.36 13.26 37.29
C GLU A 1011 63.85 13.16 36.99
N HIS A 1012 63.50 12.56 35.84
CA HIS A 1012 62.10 12.39 35.42
C HIS A 1012 61.28 11.42 36.27
N LEU A 1013 61.95 10.54 37.03
CA LEU A 1013 61.28 9.49 37.79
C LEU A 1013 60.85 9.96 39.19
N VAL A 1014 61.52 10.96 39.76
CA VAL A 1014 61.23 11.48 41.12
C VAL A 1014 59.75 11.86 41.29
N PRO A 1015 59.11 12.63 40.39
CA PRO A 1015 57.70 13.01 40.54
C PRO A 1015 56.75 11.81 40.58
N PHE A 1016 57.06 10.70 39.91
CA PHE A 1016 56.22 9.50 39.92
C PHE A 1016 56.27 8.76 41.24
N TYR A 1017 57.43 8.70 41.90
CA TYR A 1017 57.54 8.19 43.27
C TYR A 1017 56.78 9.07 44.26
N VAL A 1018 56.80 10.40 44.06
CA VAL A 1018 56.02 11.35 44.87
C VAL A 1018 54.53 11.12 44.70
N ILE A 1019 54.05 10.96 43.45
CA ILE A 1019 52.65 10.67 43.14
C ILE A 1019 52.23 9.34 43.77
N ALA A 1020 53.00 8.27 43.56
CA ALA A 1020 52.71 6.95 44.11
C ALA A 1020 52.69 6.94 45.64
N GLY A 1021 53.68 7.59 46.28
CA GLY A 1021 53.74 7.75 47.73
C GLY A 1021 52.56 8.53 48.29
N ALA A 1022 52.20 9.67 47.67
CA ALA A 1022 51.06 10.48 48.10
C ALA A 1022 49.73 9.75 47.92
N SER A 1023 49.52 9.06 46.79
CA SER A 1023 48.32 8.26 46.54
C SER A 1023 48.21 7.07 47.50
N LEU A 1024 49.30 6.37 47.79
CA LEU A 1024 49.31 5.25 48.72
C LEU A 1024 49.12 5.71 50.17
N ALA A 1025 49.74 6.82 50.57
CA ALA A 1025 49.50 7.46 51.86
C ALA A 1025 48.04 7.91 52.01
N ASN A 1026 47.43 8.48 50.96
CA ASN A 1026 46.00 8.81 50.94
C ASN A 1026 45.12 7.57 51.08
N ALA A 1027 45.47 6.48 50.39
CA ALA A 1027 44.74 5.22 50.46
C ALA A 1027 44.78 4.61 51.87
N TYR A 1028 45.95 4.60 52.52
CA TYR A 1028 46.11 4.23 53.93
C TYR A 1028 45.50 5.26 54.91
N ARG A 1029 45.00 6.41 54.42
CA ARG A 1029 44.47 7.55 55.19
C ARG A 1029 45.46 8.13 56.21
N LEU A 1030 46.73 8.17 55.81
CA LEU A 1030 47.81 8.78 56.58
C LEU A 1030 47.65 10.31 56.55
N LYS A 1031 47.86 10.96 57.70
CA LYS A 1031 47.97 12.41 57.79
C LYS A 1031 49.39 12.76 58.17
N SER A 1032 49.95 13.74 57.46
CA SER A 1032 51.29 14.19 57.76
C SER A 1032 51.37 14.86 59.14
N GLY A 1033 52.42 14.55 59.89
CA GLY A 1033 52.69 15.11 61.22
C GLY A 1033 51.95 14.41 62.38
N GLU A 1034 51.06 13.45 62.12
CA GLU A 1034 50.38 12.66 63.16
C GLU A 1034 51.11 11.31 63.39
N THR A 1035 51.21 10.86 64.65
CA THR A 1035 51.71 9.52 64.98
C THR A 1035 50.71 8.45 64.53
N HIS A 1036 51.07 7.67 63.52
CA HIS A 1036 50.22 6.60 62.98
C HIS A 1036 50.32 5.30 63.82
N GLU A 1037 49.19 4.75 64.24
CA GLU A 1037 49.16 3.46 64.96
C GLU A 1037 49.18 2.24 64.02
N GLY A 1038 48.65 2.31 62.80
CA GLY A 1038 48.55 1.18 61.88
C GLY A 1038 49.83 0.87 61.08
N ALA A 1039 49.77 -0.13 60.19
CA ALA A 1039 50.87 -0.48 59.29
C ALA A 1039 50.61 0.05 57.88
N ALA A 1040 51.63 0.66 57.28
CA ALA A 1040 51.55 1.18 55.92
C ALA A 1040 52.81 0.78 55.15
N VAL A 1041 52.73 -0.32 54.40
CA VAL A 1041 53.87 -0.87 53.66
C VAL A 1041 53.84 -0.36 52.23
N MET A 1042 55.00 0.06 51.72
CA MET A 1042 55.26 0.35 50.32
C MET A 1042 56.35 -0.59 49.82
N ILE A 1043 56.01 -1.38 48.79
CA ILE A 1043 56.94 -2.29 48.12
C ILE A 1043 57.51 -1.57 46.91
N ILE A 1044 58.84 -1.58 46.77
CA ILE A 1044 59.53 -0.97 45.64
C ILE A 1044 60.46 -2.01 45.01
N ASP A 1045 60.06 -2.54 43.85
CA ASP A 1045 60.95 -3.34 43.00
C ASP A 1045 61.86 -2.40 42.19
N GLU A 1046 63.13 -2.79 42.03
CA GLU A 1046 64.20 -1.97 41.46
C GLU A 1046 64.31 -0.56 42.08
N ALA A 1047 64.41 -0.51 43.41
CA ALA A 1047 64.35 0.72 44.18
C ALA A 1047 65.35 1.79 43.72
N PHE A 1048 64.81 2.94 43.33
CA PHE A 1048 65.57 4.12 42.89
C PHE A 1048 66.55 3.84 41.72
N HIS A 1049 66.23 2.86 40.87
CA HIS A 1049 66.99 2.61 39.65
C HIS A 1049 67.06 3.88 38.78
N GLY A 1050 68.28 4.31 38.42
CA GLY A 1050 68.51 5.52 37.63
C GLY A 1050 68.58 6.83 38.43
N PHE A 1051 68.39 6.80 39.75
CA PHE A 1051 68.55 7.97 40.62
C PHE A 1051 70.02 8.16 41.00
N ASP A 1052 70.44 9.40 41.21
CA ASP A 1052 71.65 9.69 41.96
C ASP A 1052 71.42 9.47 43.48
N ALA A 1053 72.51 9.42 44.25
CA ALA A 1053 72.44 9.14 45.69
C ALA A 1053 71.62 10.19 46.45
N GLN A 1054 71.65 11.46 46.00
CA GLN A 1054 70.92 12.56 46.65
C GLN A 1054 69.41 12.45 46.44
N ASN A 1055 68.94 12.28 45.20
CA ASN A 1055 67.51 12.16 44.92
C ASN A 1055 66.93 10.87 45.50
N ALA A 1056 67.70 9.76 45.53
CA ALA A 1056 67.28 8.53 46.20
C ALA A 1056 67.05 8.77 47.70
N TYR A 1057 67.98 9.46 48.37
CA TYR A 1057 67.86 9.79 49.79
C TYR A 1057 66.66 10.71 50.10
N VAL A 1058 66.50 11.82 49.37
CA VAL A 1058 65.40 12.77 49.60
C VAL A 1058 64.04 12.11 49.33
N THR A 1059 63.93 11.33 48.25
CA THR A 1059 62.69 10.61 47.92
C THR A 1059 62.35 9.59 49.00
N ALA A 1060 63.31 8.79 49.45
CA ALA A 1060 63.07 7.81 50.49
C ALA A 1060 62.71 8.45 51.84
N GLN A 1061 63.36 9.56 52.21
CA GLN A 1061 62.98 10.32 53.40
C GLN A 1061 61.55 10.87 53.30
N PHE A 1062 61.16 11.39 52.14
CA PHE A 1062 59.79 11.85 51.93
C PHE A 1062 58.79 10.70 52.12
N LEU A 1063 59.01 9.55 51.48
CA LEU A 1063 58.13 8.39 51.63
C LEU A 1063 58.03 7.93 53.10
N ARG A 1064 59.14 7.93 53.83
CA ARG A 1064 59.17 7.64 55.27
C ARG A 1064 58.44 8.70 56.10
N SER A 1065 58.56 9.98 55.74
CA SER A 1065 57.87 11.10 56.42
C SER A 1065 56.34 11.03 56.28
N LEU A 1066 55.85 10.40 55.21
CA LEU A 1066 54.42 10.10 55.04
C LEU A 1066 53.93 8.99 55.98
N GLY A 1067 54.84 8.25 56.61
CA GLY A 1067 54.54 7.09 57.47
C GLY A 1067 54.60 5.75 56.73
N LEU A 1068 55.20 5.68 55.53
CA LEU A 1068 55.35 4.44 54.77
C LEU A 1068 56.60 3.66 55.23
N GLN A 1069 56.44 2.36 55.45
CA GLN A 1069 57.53 1.41 55.65
C GLN A 1069 57.99 0.87 54.29
N LEU A 1070 59.27 1.04 53.97
CA LEU A 1070 59.85 0.68 52.67
C LEU A 1070 60.38 -0.75 52.69
N VAL A 1071 59.87 -1.60 51.79
CA VAL A 1071 60.43 -2.91 51.47
C VAL A 1071 60.96 -2.84 50.05
N MET A 1072 62.28 -2.96 49.88
CA MET A 1072 62.96 -2.64 48.62
C MET A 1072 63.67 -3.85 48.03
N ALA A 1073 63.73 -3.94 46.71
CA ALA A 1073 64.60 -4.86 45.99
C ALA A 1073 65.48 -4.07 45.01
N ALA A 1074 66.80 -4.29 45.03
CA ALA A 1074 67.74 -3.55 44.18
C ALA A 1074 69.00 -4.38 43.85
N PRO A 1075 69.71 -4.08 42.76
CA PRO A 1075 70.96 -4.77 42.41
C PRO A 1075 72.13 -4.37 43.32
N ASP A 1076 73.21 -5.17 43.34
CA ASP A 1076 74.40 -4.90 44.18
C ASP A 1076 75.10 -3.57 43.88
N ALA A 1077 75.04 -3.12 42.63
CA ALA A 1077 75.59 -1.83 42.23
C ALA A 1077 74.98 -0.65 43.01
N ASP A 1078 73.78 -0.84 43.56
CA ASP A 1078 72.99 0.17 44.23
C ASP A 1078 73.12 0.14 45.77
N VAL A 1079 73.93 -0.76 46.33
CA VAL A 1079 74.16 -0.85 47.79
C VAL A 1079 74.58 0.51 48.35
N GLY A 1080 75.56 1.17 47.72
CA GLY A 1080 76.14 2.42 48.22
C GLY A 1080 75.13 3.57 48.36
N LYS A 1081 74.13 3.65 47.48
CA LYS A 1081 73.08 4.69 47.56
C LYS A 1081 71.94 4.35 48.53
N LEU A 1082 71.73 3.06 48.83
CA LEU A 1082 70.61 2.59 49.65
C LEU A 1082 70.96 2.42 51.13
N VAL A 1083 72.17 2.00 51.47
CA VAL A 1083 72.59 1.78 52.87
C VAL A 1083 72.33 2.98 53.79
N PRO A 1084 72.53 4.25 53.39
CA PRO A 1084 72.22 5.41 54.24
C PRO A 1084 70.74 5.54 54.61
N ILE A 1085 69.85 4.93 53.82
CA ILE A 1085 68.39 5.05 53.93
C ILE A 1085 67.80 3.91 54.78
N LEU A 1086 68.51 2.77 54.84
CA LEU A 1086 68.04 1.48 55.33
C LEU A 1086 68.38 1.23 56.80
N ASP A 1087 67.55 0.45 57.50
CA ASP A 1087 67.91 -0.12 58.82
C ASP A 1087 68.61 -1.48 58.67
N SER A 1088 68.22 -2.27 57.67
CA SER A 1088 68.85 -3.54 57.34
C SER A 1088 68.79 -3.81 55.84
N TYR A 1089 69.68 -4.69 55.38
CA TYR A 1089 69.54 -5.31 54.07
C TYR A 1089 69.96 -6.77 54.13
N TYR A 1090 69.42 -7.56 53.22
CA TYR A 1090 69.83 -8.93 52.99
C TYR A 1090 70.66 -8.98 51.72
N ASP A 1091 71.88 -9.49 51.83
CA ASP A 1091 72.72 -9.83 50.69
C ASP A 1091 72.36 -11.24 50.22
N LEU A 1092 72.08 -11.41 48.92
CA LEU A 1092 71.58 -12.65 48.33
C LEU A 1092 72.54 -13.14 47.24
N ASP A 1093 73.09 -14.32 47.43
CA ASP A 1093 73.90 -15.01 46.44
C ASP A 1093 73.24 -16.32 46.01
N ARG A 1094 73.46 -16.74 44.76
CA ARG A 1094 72.87 -17.97 44.22
C ARG A 1094 73.89 -18.84 43.52
N PHE A 1095 73.90 -20.12 43.85
CA PHE A 1095 74.62 -21.16 43.14
C PHE A 1095 73.65 -22.29 42.73
N GLY A 1096 73.31 -22.36 41.44
CA GLY A 1096 72.30 -23.31 40.97
C GLY A 1096 70.92 -23.08 41.62
N SER A 1097 70.40 -24.10 42.30
CA SER A 1097 69.13 -24.09 43.05
C SER A 1097 69.25 -23.63 44.50
N ASP A 1098 70.47 -23.42 44.96
CA ASP A 1098 70.75 -23.03 46.33
C ASP A 1098 70.96 -21.52 46.39
N VAL A 1099 70.25 -20.88 47.31
CA VAL A 1099 70.35 -19.45 47.58
C VAL A 1099 70.91 -19.28 48.98
N PHE A 1100 71.94 -18.45 49.09
CA PHE A 1100 72.57 -18.07 50.34
C PHE A 1100 72.15 -16.65 50.68
N THR A 1101 71.91 -16.40 51.96
CA THR A 1101 71.54 -15.07 52.44
C THR A 1101 72.32 -14.67 53.67
N SER A 1102 72.67 -13.39 53.77
CA SER A 1102 73.30 -12.79 54.93
C SER A 1102 72.53 -11.52 55.33
N GLU A 1103 72.07 -11.45 56.58
CA GLU A 1103 71.47 -10.23 57.13
C GLU A 1103 72.57 -9.26 57.55
N VAL A 1104 72.52 -8.03 57.02
CA VAL A 1104 73.36 -6.93 57.45
C VAL A 1104 72.49 -5.89 58.15
N ILE A 1105 72.84 -5.60 59.41
CA ILE A 1105 72.17 -4.60 60.24
C ILE A 1105 72.98 -3.32 60.21
N VAL A 1106 72.38 -2.24 59.69
CA VAL A 1106 73.02 -0.94 59.61
C VAL A 1106 72.79 -0.19 60.92
N LYS A 1107 73.82 -0.12 61.77
CA LYS A 1107 73.75 0.58 63.06
C LYS A 1107 73.62 2.09 62.86
N ASP A 1108 73.00 2.78 63.81
CA ASP A 1108 72.79 4.24 63.76
C ASP A 1108 74.09 5.04 63.55
N ASP A 1109 75.19 4.63 64.19
CA ASP A 1109 76.48 5.30 64.02
C ASP A 1109 77.04 5.15 62.59
N ALA A 1110 76.84 3.99 61.96
CA ALA A 1110 77.24 3.76 60.57
C ALA A 1110 76.41 4.61 59.60
N ARG A 1111 75.11 4.77 59.86
CA ARG A 1111 74.26 5.65 59.06
C ARG A 1111 74.65 7.11 59.22
N ARG A 1112 74.86 7.57 60.45
CA ARG A 1112 75.33 8.95 60.70
C ARG A 1112 76.65 9.23 60.00
N LEU A 1113 77.58 8.27 60.01
CA LEU A 1113 78.84 8.36 59.27
C LEU A 1113 78.62 8.43 57.75
N LEU A 1114 77.77 7.58 57.18
CA LEU A 1114 77.46 7.66 55.75
C LEU A 1114 76.73 8.95 55.37
N GLU A 1115 75.94 9.52 56.29
CA GLU A 1115 75.31 10.83 56.14
C GLU A 1115 76.29 12.00 56.29
N THR A 1116 77.44 11.85 56.96
CA THR A 1116 78.41 12.95 57.04
C THR A 1116 78.93 13.32 55.67
N ASP A 1117 79.16 12.34 54.80
CA ASP A 1117 79.72 12.56 53.47
C ASP A 1117 78.67 12.98 52.42
N MET A 1118 77.41 13.16 52.83
CA MET A 1118 76.33 13.61 51.93
C MET A 1118 76.29 15.14 51.77
N PRO A 1119 76.48 15.66 50.54
CA PRO A 1119 76.42 17.10 50.25
C PRO A 1119 75.15 17.82 50.72
N SER A 1120 74.01 17.13 50.69
CA SER A 1120 72.70 17.69 51.06
C SER A 1120 72.53 17.93 52.56
N ARG A 1121 73.21 17.16 53.43
CA ARG A 1121 73.20 17.36 54.89
C ARG A 1121 74.37 18.20 55.38
N ASN A 1122 75.51 18.17 54.67
CA ASN A 1122 76.71 18.90 55.02
C ASN A 1122 77.19 19.76 53.84
N PRO A 1123 76.50 20.87 53.52
CA PRO A 1123 76.83 21.73 52.37
C PRO A 1123 78.29 22.24 52.40
N GLN A 1124 78.83 22.38 53.60
CA GLN A 1124 80.21 22.77 53.87
C GLN A 1124 81.25 21.82 53.25
N LEU A 1125 80.92 20.54 53.02
CA LEU A 1125 81.83 19.60 52.35
C LEU A 1125 82.02 19.91 50.86
N VAL A 1126 80.97 20.40 50.19
CA VAL A 1126 81.05 20.87 48.80
C VAL A 1126 81.92 22.10 48.72
N GLU A 1127 81.76 23.03 49.68
CA GLU A 1127 82.59 24.23 49.81
C GLU A 1127 84.07 23.87 50.09
N GLN A 1128 84.33 22.88 50.96
CA GLN A 1128 85.68 22.41 51.28
C GLN A 1128 86.33 21.64 50.11
N MET A 1129 85.60 20.81 49.37
CA MET A 1129 86.10 20.15 48.16
C MET A 1129 86.38 21.17 47.05
N ALA A 1130 85.50 22.15 46.85
CA ALA A 1130 85.72 23.25 45.91
C ALA A 1130 87.01 24.04 46.27
N ALA A 1131 87.30 24.22 47.56
CA ALA A 1131 88.55 24.82 48.02
C ALA A 1131 89.79 23.91 47.80
N LYS A 1132 89.64 22.57 47.96
CA LYS A 1132 90.73 21.58 47.82
C LYS A 1132 91.17 21.34 46.37
N PHE A 1133 90.22 21.36 45.44
CA PHE A 1133 90.47 21.28 43.98
C PHE A 1133 90.69 22.67 43.34
N GLY A 1134 90.59 23.73 44.16
CA GLY A 1134 90.82 25.12 43.77
C GLY A 1134 92.26 25.61 43.93
N SER A 1135 93.27 24.73 43.99
CA SER A 1135 94.68 25.14 43.87
C SER A 1135 95.26 24.60 42.55
N PRO A 1136 95.68 25.46 41.61
CA PRO A 1136 96.17 25.03 40.31
C PRO A 1136 97.59 24.46 40.43
N ALA A 1137 97.81 23.28 39.85
CA ALA A 1137 99.09 22.86 39.28
C ALA A 1137 98.80 22.14 37.96
#